data_AF-A0A0S8J0P7-F1
#
_entry.id   AF-A0A0S8J0P7-F1
#
_cell.length_a   1.000
_cell.length_b   1.000
_cell.length_c   1.000
_cell.angle_alpha   90.00
_cell.angle_beta   90.00
_cell.angle_gamma   90.00
#
_symmetry.space_group_name_H-M   'P 1'
#
loop_
_entity.id
_entity.type
_entity.pdbx_description
1 polymer ?
#
loop_
_entity_poly.entity_id
_entity_poly.type
_entity_poly.pdbx_seq_one_letter_code
_entity_poly.pdbx_strand_id
1 'polypeptide(L)'
;MIFREKVRLIACAAAVATLAGVSPFAVRVLAQDKAPQAGAPGNEVYRAFNAFCIKHYGAEKEPLVYEQFGQNLKFLKEGAWQHVSEESACIGFETNLPAKAHVEYGEGRGYGQKTPVHERHFYLHLHYLRNLKPETAYHYRIVATDERGNRIRTEDATFKTAKVQDTIHIPDDLQGPPYVLSKAGATYVLTKDIAADRTAIKVEAPDITLDLGGHTVVYNEEVVSEEEIKKAEGRGYWKYINASAFGIRGWKAKSARILNGTIRQGAGNGGSDAIGIGFAPVYLNGCPNWEIAGLTLQYTGVQVRGIHPHWSSGTHVHHNIITDCGDKLINRHYGCDAVAASERAHHNLVKRARHRGVWADQAYHNEIYVQSIATNAHGSWCNDGGKYTMNRTFGTGQHFCAYMVGAGKGKQSDIEFRDNLLHMVSEEKGSLNGFRLTQYGQGTKPMENIVYHNNLIIGKAYGGGLIRGVQFFSDPYVKDLVFRDNTIKVTVGERAAASASCVVTQGSGYGRAPKHLPIVYSNNTFISNIRNIHFGDGYGIGCNHHFIDCRFVRLGANEDYHTFSWRQTHGPSYNHVVRDCTFEGGAGLDKVRWGYAKWQQDFTVEWTLSVRTATGAKITVKDGTGTEVFSGKADQKGGASVALPQYKASTKSRTDYNPYTVIVEKNGRTATKSITVDKKQEVEIRP
;
A
#
# COMPACT_ATOMS: atom_id res chain seq x y z
N MET A 1 33.59 39.22 -5.97
CA MET A 1 34.06 38.53 -4.74
C MET A 1 32.94 37.85 -3.96
N ILE A 2 31.76 38.46 -3.84
CA ILE A 2 30.59 37.96 -3.07
C ILE A 2 29.97 36.65 -3.62
N PHE A 3 30.14 36.36 -4.92
CA PHE A 3 29.62 35.12 -5.53
C PHE A 3 30.47 33.87 -5.19
N ARG A 4 31.76 34.05 -4.89
CA ARG A 4 32.67 32.93 -4.52
C ARG A 4 32.52 32.51 -3.05
N GLU A 5 32.08 33.40 -2.16
CA GLU A 5 31.81 33.06 -0.76
C GLU A 5 30.50 32.28 -0.57
N LYS A 6 29.44 32.62 -1.33
CA LYS A 6 28.17 31.84 -1.30
C LYS A 6 28.36 30.40 -1.79
N VAL A 7 29.20 30.17 -2.80
CA VAL A 7 29.51 28.83 -3.31
C VAL A 7 30.36 28.03 -2.32
N ARG A 8 31.24 28.68 -1.54
CA ARG A 8 32.00 28.02 -0.46
C ARG A 8 31.15 27.65 0.74
N LEU A 9 30.17 28.48 1.15
CA LEU A 9 29.25 28.13 2.24
C LEU A 9 28.33 26.94 1.90
N ILE A 10 27.87 26.85 0.64
CA ILE A 10 27.05 25.71 0.17
C ILE A 10 27.89 24.42 0.11
N ALA A 11 29.16 24.51 -0.30
CA ALA A 11 30.08 23.37 -0.30
C ALA A 11 30.45 22.90 1.13
N CYS A 12 30.61 23.84 2.08
CA CYS A 12 30.88 23.51 3.48
C CYS A 12 29.65 22.86 4.16
N ALA A 13 28.43 23.35 3.88
CA ALA A 13 27.19 22.74 4.39
C ALA A 13 26.97 21.33 3.83
N ALA A 14 27.32 21.08 2.57
CA ALA A 14 27.28 19.75 1.96
C ALA A 14 28.31 18.78 2.59
N ALA A 15 29.51 19.26 2.92
CA ALA A 15 30.54 18.46 3.58
C ALA A 15 30.15 18.09 5.03
N VAL A 16 29.54 19.02 5.78
CA VAL A 16 29.06 18.78 7.15
C VAL A 16 27.84 17.84 7.17
N ALA A 17 26.93 17.94 6.18
CA ALA A 17 25.79 17.02 6.05
C ALA A 17 26.22 15.57 5.76
N THR A 18 27.35 15.38 5.07
CA THR A 18 27.92 14.06 4.77
C THR A 18 28.52 13.38 6.02
N LEU A 19 28.97 14.18 6.99
CA LEU A 19 29.48 13.71 8.29
C LEU A 19 28.37 13.43 9.33
N ALA A 20 27.14 13.88 9.09
CA ALA A 20 26.00 13.74 10.01
C ALA A 20 24.94 12.70 9.57
N GLY A 21 25.11 12.02 8.44
CA GLY A 21 24.18 10.97 7.99
C GLY A 21 22.81 11.47 7.52
N VAL A 22 22.67 12.76 7.19
CA VAL A 22 21.43 13.34 6.67
C VAL A 22 21.38 13.18 5.15
N SER A 23 20.25 12.70 4.62
CA SER A 23 20.04 12.51 3.17
C SER A 23 20.33 13.80 2.37
N PRO A 24 21.07 13.73 1.24
CA PRO A 24 21.35 14.87 0.37
C PRO A 24 20.10 15.62 -0.14
N PHE A 25 18.93 14.97 -0.11
CA PHE A 25 17.66 15.55 -0.52
C PHE A 25 17.13 16.61 0.46
N ALA A 26 17.41 16.48 1.76
CA ALA A 26 16.92 17.41 2.79
C ALA A 26 17.59 18.80 2.67
N VAL A 27 18.85 18.86 2.22
CA VAL A 27 19.66 20.08 2.18
C VAL A 27 19.23 21.04 1.07
N ARG A 28 18.65 20.55 -0.04
CA ARG A 28 18.28 21.38 -1.20
C ARG A 28 16.98 22.19 -1.03
N VAL A 29 16.09 21.79 -0.13
CA VAL A 29 14.76 22.43 0.04
C VAL A 29 14.77 23.56 1.08
N LEU A 30 15.74 23.56 2.00
CA LEU A 30 15.79 24.52 3.13
C LEU A 30 16.21 25.95 2.75
N ALA A 31 16.58 26.21 1.49
CA ALA A 31 17.17 27.50 1.08
C ALA A 31 16.17 28.56 0.56
N GLN A 32 14.86 28.28 0.53
CA GLN A 32 13.91 29.14 -0.21
C GLN A 32 12.73 29.76 0.54
N ASP A 33 12.47 29.51 1.82
CA ASP A 33 11.31 30.13 2.48
C ASP A 33 11.54 30.67 3.89
N LYS A 34 10.78 31.73 4.19
CA LYS A 34 10.83 32.59 5.38
C LYS A 34 10.64 31.82 6.70
N ALA A 35 11.19 32.41 7.76
CA ALA A 35 11.39 31.89 9.11
C ALA A 35 10.23 31.07 9.71
N PRO A 36 10.51 29.94 10.40
CA PRO A 36 9.49 29.07 10.99
C PRO A 36 8.93 29.62 12.30
N GLN A 37 7.60 29.53 12.48
CA GLN A 37 7.02 29.43 13.83
C GLN A 37 7.66 28.21 14.52
N ALA A 38 8.08 28.37 15.78
CA ALA A 38 8.80 27.36 16.57
C ALA A 38 8.19 25.96 16.40
N GLY A 39 8.81 25.12 15.58
CA GLY A 39 8.26 23.84 15.14
C GLY A 39 8.85 22.67 15.93
N ALA A 40 8.01 21.70 16.29
CA ALA A 40 8.43 20.44 16.90
C ALA A 40 9.55 19.74 16.09
N PRO A 41 10.48 19.01 16.75
CA PRO A 41 11.58 18.32 16.08
C PRO A 41 11.11 17.38 14.94
N GLY A 42 11.80 17.39 13.79
CA GLY A 42 11.54 16.48 12.66
C GLY A 42 10.55 16.98 11.59
N ASN A 43 9.87 18.13 11.82
CA ASN A 43 8.90 18.67 10.86
C ASN A 43 9.47 18.98 9.46
N GLU A 44 10.76 19.26 9.36
CA GLU A 44 11.46 19.45 8.08
C GLU A 44 11.40 18.21 7.17
N VAL A 45 11.50 17.03 7.76
CA VAL A 45 11.45 15.75 7.03
C VAL A 45 10.08 15.58 6.37
N TYR A 46 9.02 15.82 7.14
CA TYR A 46 7.66 15.80 6.61
C TYR A 46 7.43 16.88 5.55
N ARG A 47 7.90 18.12 5.76
CA ARG A 47 7.78 19.21 4.77
C ARG A 47 8.42 18.84 3.43
N ALA A 48 9.65 18.31 3.46
CA ALA A 48 10.34 17.87 2.24
C ALA A 48 9.59 16.73 1.53
N PHE A 49 9.08 15.75 2.30
CA PHE A 49 8.27 14.67 1.73
C PHE A 49 6.94 15.15 1.17
N ASN A 50 6.26 16.10 1.83
CA ASN A 50 5.00 16.64 1.34
C ASN A 50 5.20 17.41 0.01
N ALA A 51 6.30 18.17 -0.12
CA ALA A 51 6.66 18.81 -1.38
C ALA A 51 6.90 17.78 -2.50
N PHE A 52 7.58 16.67 -2.18
CA PHE A 52 7.73 15.55 -3.11
C PHE A 52 6.36 14.98 -3.55
N CYS A 53 5.46 14.73 -2.61
CA CYS A 53 4.12 14.22 -2.94
C CYS A 53 3.33 15.19 -3.82
N ILE A 54 3.36 16.50 -3.53
CA ILE A 54 2.71 17.53 -4.36
C ILE A 54 3.25 17.50 -5.78
N LYS A 55 4.55 17.25 -5.97
CA LYS A 55 5.16 17.16 -7.30
C LYS A 55 4.80 15.89 -8.06
N HIS A 56 4.60 14.77 -7.37
CA HIS A 56 4.60 13.46 -8.01
C HIS A 56 3.26 12.71 -7.97
N TYR A 57 2.41 12.94 -6.97
CA TYR A 57 1.13 12.24 -6.78
C TYR A 57 -0.06 13.15 -7.04
N GLY A 58 -1.15 12.58 -7.54
CA GLY A 58 -2.37 13.31 -7.92
C GLY A 58 -3.06 12.63 -9.10
N ALA A 59 -4.37 12.86 -9.23
CA ALA A 59 -5.18 12.41 -10.36
C ALA A 59 -4.80 13.16 -11.65
N GLU A 60 -4.51 14.46 -11.58
CA GLU A 60 -4.04 15.22 -12.76
C GLU A 60 -2.69 14.72 -13.29
N LYS A 61 -1.89 14.08 -12.43
CA LYS A 61 -0.58 13.53 -12.78
C LYS A 61 -0.66 12.12 -13.38
N GLU A 62 -1.81 11.48 -13.31
CA GLU A 62 -2.03 10.14 -13.82
C GLU A 62 -3.50 9.94 -14.25
N PRO A 63 -3.81 10.12 -15.55
CA PRO A 63 -5.17 10.01 -16.06
C PRO A 63 -5.90 8.69 -15.77
N LEU A 64 -5.16 7.58 -15.60
CA LEU A 64 -5.75 6.28 -15.22
C LEU A 64 -6.49 6.35 -13.86
N VAL A 65 -6.14 7.31 -12.99
CA VAL A 65 -6.88 7.56 -11.74
C VAL A 65 -8.31 8.00 -12.05
N TYR A 66 -8.53 8.84 -13.06
CA TYR A 66 -9.88 9.24 -13.47
C TYR A 66 -10.64 8.11 -14.15
N GLU A 67 -9.96 7.25 -14.90
CA GLU A 67 -10.58 6.06 -15.50
C GLU A 67 -11.08 5.08 -14.44
N GLN A 68 -10.29 4.85 -13.38
CA GLN A 68 -10.64 3.93 -12.30
C GLN A 68 -11.69 4.50 -11.34
N PHE A 69 -11.55 5.76 -10.92
CA PHE A 69 -12.34 6.34 -9.83
C PHE A 69 -13.42 7.33 -10.30
N GLY A 70 -13.54 7.52 -11.61
CA GLY A 70 -14.48 8.44 -12.25
C GLY A 70 -13.92 9.85 -12.41
N GLN A 71 -14.46 10.58 -13.38
CA GLN A 71 -14.03 11.95 -13.70
C GLN A 71 -14.67 13.03 -12.83
N ASN A 72 -15.76 12.73 -12.12
CA ASN A 72 -16.48 13.72 -11.33
C ASN A 72 -16.14 13.57 -9.85
N LEU A 73 -15.80 14.67 -9.20
CA LEU A 73 -15.61 14.71 -7.74
C LEU A 73 -16.93 14.40 -7.04
N LYS A 74 -16.92 13.45 -6.09
CA LYS A 74 -18.05 13.07 -5.25
C LYS A 74 -17.58 12.67 -3.85
N PHE A 75 -18.47 12.85 -2.88
CA PHE A 75 -18.32 12.25 -1.56
C PHE A 75 -18.67 10.76 -1.63
N LEU A 76 -17.92 9.94 -0.89
CA LEU A 76 -18.20 8.52 -0.71
C LEU A 76 -18.90 8.31 0.63
N LYS A 77 -20.02 7.58 0.61
CA LYS A 77 -20.86 7.39 1.81
C LYS A 77 -20.14 6.55 2.87
N GLU A 78 -19.30 5.63 2.42
CA GLU A 78 -18.55 4.66 3.22
C GLU A 78 -17.57 5.34 4.17
N GLY A 79 -17.07 6.52 3.81
CA GLY A 79 -16.15 7.30 4.64
C GLY A 79 -16.80 8.32 5.56
N ALA A 80 -18.13 8.46 5.54
CA ALA A 80 -18.81 9.40 6.41
C ALA A 80 -18.75 8.93 7.88
N TRP A 81 -18.19 9.76 8.75
CA TRP A 81 -18.10 9.48 10.18
C TRP A 81 -18.22 10.77 10.98
N GLN A 82 -18.85 10.68 12.15
CA GLN A 82 -19.08 11.82 13.03
C GLN A 82 -18.96 11.38 14.49
N HIS A 83 -18.29 12.21 15.29
CA HIS A 83 -18.33 12.14 16.75
C HIS A 83 -18.72 13.51 17.30
N VAL A 84 -19.67 13.56 18.23
CA VAL A 84 -20.12 14.81 18.85
C VAL A 84 -19.78 14.77 20.33
N SER A 85 -19.12 15.83 20.80
CA SER A 85 -18.70 16.05 22.18
C SER A 85 -19.52 17.18 22.82
N GLU A 86 -19.14 17.60 24.02
CA GLU A 86 -19.81 18.68 24.76
C GLU A 86 -19.59 20.04 24.12
N GLU A 87 -18.35 20.34 23.76
CA GLU A 87 -17.93 21.63 23.19
C GLU A 87 -17.22 21.49 21.83
N SER A 88 -17.30 20.30 21.23
CA SER A 88 -16.69 20.01 19.94
C SER A 88 -17.45 18.97 19.12
N ALA A 89 -17.10 18.86 17.84
CA ALA A 89 -17.48 17.75 16.98
C ALA A 89 -16.34 17.40 16.03
N CYS A 90 -16.20 16.12 15.69
CA CYS A 90 -15.24 15.62 14.72
C CYS A 90 -15.98 15.05 13.52
N ILE A 91 -15.63 15.51 12.31
CA ILE A 91 -16.26 15.12 11.05
C ILE A 91 -15.21 14.48 10.15
N GLY A 92 -15.40 13.20 9.84
CA GLY A 92 -14.61 12.40 8.90
C GLY A 92 -15.38 12.14 7.62
N PHE A 93 -14.71 12.21 6.47
CA PHE A 93 -15.30 11.89 5.17
C PHE A 93 -14.25 11.48 4.13
N GLU A 94 -14.72 10.86 3.06
CA GLU A 94 -13.92 10.43 1.92
C GLU A 94 -14.44 11.05 0.61
N THR A 95 -13.51 11.35 -0.29
CA THR A 95 -13.77 11.73 -1.68
C THR A 95 -13.19 10.70 -2.65
N ASN A 96 -13.83 10.52 -3.81
CA ASN A 96 -13.34 9.57 -4.83
C ASN A 96 -12.08 10.05 -5.56
N LEU A 97 -11.82 11.36 -5.55
CA LEU A 97 -10.69 12.02 -6.19
C LEU A 97 -9.97 12.89 -5.14
N PRO A 98 -8.65 13.08 -5.25
CA PRO A 98 -7.90 13.83 -4.24
C PRO A 98 -8.40 15.29 -4.22
N ALA A 99 -8.78 15.75 -3.04
CA ALA A 99 -9.40 17.05 -2.82
C ALA A 99 -8.77 17.82 -1.66
N LYS A 100 -8.90 19.15 -1.70
CA LYS A 100 -8.76 20.01 -0.54
C LYS A 100 -10.15 20.26 0.02
N ALA A 101 -10.32 20.04 1.33
CA ALA A 101 -11.62 20.14 1.95
C ALA A 101 -11.61 20.98 3.23
N HIS A 102 -12.80 21.47 3.60
CA HIS A 102 -13.10 22.11 4.87
C HIS A 102 -14.58 21.92 5.22
N VAL A 103 -14.92 22.20 6.47
CA VAL A 103 -16.29 22.17 7.00
C VAL A 103 -16.69 23.60 7.34
N GLU A 104 -17.83 24.05 6.82
CA GLU A 104 -18.48 25.30 7.22
C GLU A 104 -19.56 24.94 8.24
N TYR A 105 -19.63 25.62 9.39
CA TYR A 105 -20.56 25.28 10.48
C TYR A 105 -20.99 26.49 11.32
N GLY A 106 -22.12 26.39 12.02
CA GLY A 106 -22.65 27.40 12.95
C GLY A 106 -24.03 27.07 13.54
N GLU A 107 -24.56 27.94 14.40
CA GLU A 107 -25.88 27.75 15.07
C GLU A 107 -27.09 27.85 14.10
N GLY A 108 -26.85 28.19 12.83
CA GLY A 108 -27.86 28.25 11.78
C GLY A 108 -27.24 28.07 10.39
N ARG A 109 -28.08 28.06 9.35
CA ARG A 109 -27.66 27.85 7.94
C ARG A 109 -26.72 28.90 7.36
N GLY A 110 -26.49 30.00 8.07
CA GLY A 110 -25.44 30.97 7.73
C GLY A 110 -24.03 30.42 7.99
N TYR A 111 -23.90 29.35 8.80
CA TYR A 111 -22.66 28.75 9.28
C TYR A 111 -21.77 29.78 10.02
N GLY A 112 -21.09 30.67 9.31
CA GLY A 112 -20.28 31.74 9.92
C GLY A 112 -18.92 31.29 10.45
N GLN A 113 -18.71 29.99 10.66
CA GLN A 113 -17.40 29.41 10.97
C GLN A 113 -16.94 28.44 9.89
N LYS A 114 -15.62 28.23 9.81
CA LYS A 114 -14.97 27.36 8.83
C LYS A 114 -13.71 26.72 9.43
N THR A 115 -13.51 25.44 9.16
CA THR A 115 -12.28 24.73 9.52
C THR A 115 -11.12 25.02 8.53
N PRO A 116 -9.85 24.85 8.96
CA PRO A 116 -8.71 24.99 8.06
C PRO A 116 -8.73 23.98 6.91
N VAL A 117 -8.14 24.37 5.78
CA VAL A 117 -7.94 23.50 4.61
C VAL A 117 -6.62 22.75 4.74
N HIS A 118 -6.58 21.50 4.32
CA HIS A 118 -5.35 20.69 4.32
C HIS A 118 -4.26 21.25 3.38
N GLU A 119 -3.01 20.90 3.70
CA GLU A 119 -1.81 21.32 2.98
C GLU A 119 -1.69 20.73 1.57
N ARG A 120 -2.33 19.59 1.33
CA ARG A 120 -2.33 18.86 0.05
C ARG A 120 -3.73 18.32 -0.26
N HIS A 121 -3.96 17.96 -1.51
CA HIS A 121 -5.12 17.17 -1.90
C HIS A 121 -4.99 15.76 -1.33
N PHE A 122 -5.99 15.34 -0.56
CA PHE A 122 -6.13 14.01 0.04
C PHE A 122 -7.48 13.42 -0.37
N TYR A 123 -7.64 12.11 -0.25
CA TYR A 123 -8.93 11.44 -0.44
C TYR A 123 -9.70 11.39 0.89
N LEU A 124 -8.98 11.22 1.99
CA LEU A 124 -9.55 11.17 3.35
C LEU A 124 -9.39 12.51 4.06
N HIS A 125 -10.41 12.87 4.83
CA HIS A 125 -10.49 14.14 5.55
C HIS A 125 -10.99 13.93 6.97
N LEU A 126 -10.44 14.73 7.88
CA LEU A 126 -10.87 14.79 9.28
C LEU A 126 -10.77 16.24 9.75
N HIS A 127 -11.88 16.76 10.30
CA HIS A 127 -11.96 18.13 10.76
C HIS A 127 -12.60 18.23 12.15
N TYR A 128 -12.01 19.07 13.01
CA TYR A 128 -12.51 19.38 14.34
C TYR A 128 -13.26 20.72 14.33
N LEU A 129 -14.48 20.72 14.83
CA LEU A 129 -15.29 21.89 15.13
C LEU A 129 -15.15 22.11 16.63
N ARG A 130 -14.66 23.27 17.07
CA ARG A 130 -14.29 23.53 18.47
C ARG A 130 -14.98 24.78 18.99
N ASN A 131 -14.93 24.97 20.31
CA ASN A 131 -15.54 26.10 21.01
C ASN A 131 -17.05 26.20 20.74
N LEU A 132 -17.71 25.05 20.70
CA LEU A 132 -19.16 24.94 20.56
C LEU A 132 -19.81 25.12 21.92
N LYS A 133 -21.03 25.65 21.94
CA LYS A 133 -21.84 25.71 23.16
C LYS A 133 -22.39 24.31 23.47
N PRO A 134 -22.40 23.87 24.73
CA PRO A 134 -23.12 22.67 25.13
C PRO A 134 -24.61 22.74 24.83
N GLU A 135 -25.25 21.58 24.68
CA GLU A 135 -26.70 21.43 24.48
C GLU A 135 -27.29 22.25 23.33
N THR A 136 -26.48 22.61 22.33
CA THR A 136 -26.81 23.55 21.25
C THR A 136 -26.83 22.84 19.90
N ALA A 137 -27.83 23.17 19.07
CA ALA A 137 -27.93 22.65 17.72
C ALA A 137 -27.01 23.44 16.77
N TYR A 138 -26.28 22.72 15.93
CA TYR A 138 -25.39 23.27 14.91
C TYR A 138 -25.75 22.72 13.54
N HIS A 139 -25.66 23.58 12.54
CA HIS A 139 -25.70 23.28 11.13
C HIS A 139 -24.27 23.20 10.59
N TYR A 140 -24.02 22.29 9.65
CA TYR A 140 -22.76 22.21 8.93
C TYR A 140 -22.94 21.75 7.48
N ARG A 141 -21.95 22.06 6.65
CA ARG A 141 -21.76 21.42 5.34
C ARG A 141 -20.29 21.19 5.06
N ILE A 142 -20.03 20.14 4.30
CA ILE A 142 -18.68 19.81 3.83
C ILE A 142 -18.47 20.44 2.47
N VAL A 143 -17.29 21.02 2.25
CA VAL A 143 -16.86 21.60 0.98
C VAL A 143 -15.57 20.93 0.53
N ALA A 144 -15.55 20.41 -0.70
CA ALA A 144 -14.37 19.79 -1.30
C ALA A 144 -14.06 20.41 -2.66
N THR A 145 -12.78 20.55 -3.00
CA THR A 145 -12.29 21.03 -4.30
C THR A 145 -11.19 20.11 -4.81
N ASP A 146 -11.37 19.52 -6.00
CA ASP A 146 -10.37 18.64 -6.61
C ASP A 146 -9.18 19.43 -7.19
N GLU A 147 -8.15 18.71 -7.65
CA GLU A 147 -6.95 19.32 -8.24
C GLU A 147 -7.26 20.22 -9.46
N ARG A 148 -8.35 19.96 -10.20
CA ARG A 148 -8.79 20.76 -11.36
C ARG A 148 -9.64 21.97 -10.98
N GLY A 149 -9.90 22.18 -9.69
CA GLY A 149 -10.73 23.28 -9.19
C GLY A 149 -12.23 22.99 -9.18
N ASN A 150 -12.67 21.77 -9.49
CA ASN A 150 -14.09 21.42 -9.38
C ASN A 150 -14.51 21.39 -7.91
N ARG A 151 -15.51 22.19 -7.54
CA ARG A 151 -15.96 22.34 -6.17
C ARG A 151 -17.35 21.72 -5.97
N ILE A 152 -17.48 20.86 -4.97
CA ILE A 152 -18.76 20.29 -4.52
C ILE A 152 -19.02 20.66 -3.06
N ARG A 153 -20.29 20.58 -2.65
CA ARG A 153 -20.72 20.77 -1.26
C ARG A 153 -21.79 19.74 -0.91
N THR A 154 -21.85 19.31 0.34
CA THR A 154 -22.99 18.53 0.83
C THR A 154 -24.23 19.42 0.98
N GLU A 155 -25.38 18.80 1.13
CA GLU A 155 -26.54 19.45 1.72
C GLU A 155 -26.27 19.88 3.17
N ASP A 156 -27.16 20.71 3.71
CA ASP A 156 -27.15 21.13 5.10
C ASP A 156 -27.39 19.93 6.02
N ALA A 157 -26.46 19.68 6.93
CA ALA A 157 -26.57 18.65 7.95
C ALA A 157 -26.57 19.29 9.34
N THR A 158 -27.12 18.59 10.33
CA THR A 158 -27.22 19.10 11.69
C THR A 158 -26.69 18.12 12.72
N PHE A 159 -26.17 18.63 13.82
CA PHE A 159 -25.92 17.87 15.04
C PHE A 159 -26.28 18.71 16.26
N LYS A 160 -26.40 18.09 17.42
CA LYS A 160 -26.59 18.78 18.70
C LYS A 160 -25.50 18.35 19.66
N THR A 161 -24.75 19.30 20.21
CA THR A 161 -23.82 19.01 21.30
C THR A 161 -24.58 18.45 22.50
N ALA A 162 -23.96 17.52 23.22
CA ALA A 162 -24.60 16.88 24.37
C ALA A 162 -23.81 17.21 25.63
N LYS A 163 -24.50 17.42 26.75
CA LYS A 163 -23.88 17.36 28.06
C LYS A 163 -23.97 15.91 28.54
N VAL A 164 -22.84 15.21 28.61
CA VAL A 164 -22.87 13.81 29.04
C VAL A 164 -22.98 13.81 30.57
N GLN A 165 -23.99 13.13 31.10
CA GLN A 165 -24.15 13.01 32.56
C GLN A 165 -23.01 12.15 33.11
N ASP A 166 -22.53 12.50 34.30
CA ASP A 166 -21.44 11.80 35.00
C ASP A 166 -20.08 11.76 34.26
N THR A 167 -19.84 12.72 33.34
CA THR A 167 -18.52 12.97 32.73
C THR A 167 -17.48 13.39 33.76
N ILE A 168 -16.25 12.89 33.59
CA ILE A 168 -15.08 13.35 34.34
C ILE A 168 -14.22 14.22 33.41
N HIS A 169 -14.07 15.49 33.75
CA HIS A 169 -13.31 16.45 32.93
C HIS A 169 -11.82 16.38 33.24
N ILE A 170 -11.01 16.30 32.19
CA ILE A 170 -9.56 16.42 32.28
C ILE A 170 -9.18 17.84 31.85
N PRO A 171 -8.39 18.57 32.64
CA PRO A 171 -7.76 18.17 33.89
C PRO A 171 -8.54 18.57 35.16
N ASP A 172 -9.73 19.16 35.02
CA ASP A 172 -10.36 19.88 36.13
C ASP A 172 -10.86 18.96 37.26
N ASP A 173 -11.28 17.73 36.93
CA ASP A 173 -11.79 16.73 37.88
C ASP A 173 -10.75 15.66 38.28
N LEU A 174 -9.52 15.71 37.73
CA LEU A 174 -8.48 14.70 37.96
C LEU A 174 -7.10 15.31 38.18
N GLN A 175 -6.39 14.79 39.18
CA GLN A 175 -4.96 15.09 39.36
C GLN A 175 -4.12 14.37 38.29
N GLY A 176 -3.14 15.07 37.73
CA GLY A 176 -2.20 14.57 36.74
C GLY A 176 -1.30 15.70 36.22
N PRO A 177 -0.48 15.46 35.18
CA PRO A 177 -0.25 14.18 34.50
C PRO A 177 0.64 13.20 35.30
N PRO A 178 0.57 11.86 35.06
CA PRO A 178 -0.37 11.20 34.17
C PRO A 178 -1.80 11.22 34.74
N TYR A 179 -2.79 11.56 33.92
CA TYR A 179 -4.20 11.41 34.27
C TYR A 179 -4.59 9.94 34.18
N VAL A 180 -5.10 9.36 35.27
CA VAL A 180 -5.40 7.92 35.36
C VAL A 180 -6.91 7.69 35.26
N LEU A 181 -7.34 6.99 34.22
CA LEU A 181 -8.74 6.65 33.95
C LEU A 181 -9.07 5.31 34.63
N SER A 182 -9.58 5.39 35.86
CA SER A 182 -9.75 4.24 36.77
C SER A 182 -11.20 3.90 37.11
N LYS A 183 -12.17 4.75 36.76
CA LYS A 183 -13.61 4.48 36.93
C LYS A 183 -14.16 3.73 35.72
N ALA A 184 -14.52 2.46 35.88
CA ALA A 184 -15.11 1.62 34.83
C ALA A 184 -16.41 2.23 34.28
N GLY A 185 -16.64 2.09 32.97
CA GLY A 185 -17.84 2.60 32.30
C GLY A 185 -17.91 4.14 32.17
N ALA A 186 -16.89 4.86 32.63
CA ALA A 186 -16.92 6.32 32.65
C ALA A 186 -16.51 6.94 31.31
N THR A 187 -17.07 8.13 31.05
CA THR A 187 -16.64 9.02 29.97
C THR A 187 -15.73 10.09 30.56
N TYR A 188 -14.55 10.25 29.96
CA TYR A 188 -13.61 11.32 30.28
C TYR A 188 -13.52 12.27 29.10
N VAL A 189 -13.67 13.57 29.36
CA VAL A 189 -13.61 14.61 28.34
C VAL A 189 -12.47 15.56 28.65
N LEU A 190 -11.56 15.75 27.71
CA LEU A 190 -10.54 16.78 27.80
C LEU A 190 -11.18 18.15 27.49
N THR A 191 -11.02 19.13 28.38
CA THR A 191 -11.64 20.47 28.27
C THR A 191 -10.67 21.56 27.79
N LYS A 192 -9.37 21.25 27.74
CA LYS A 192 -8.32 22.14 27.25
C LYS A 192 -7.08 21.36 26.81
N ASP A 193 -6.23 22.01 26.04
CA ASP A 193 -4.92 21.44 25.67
C ASP A 193 -4.09 21.15 26.94
N ILE A 194 -3.43 20.00 26.98
CA ILE A 194 -2.56 19.58 28.09
C ILE A 194 -1.17 19.21 27.58
N ALA A 195 -0.18 19.37 28.46
CA ALA A 195 1.20 18.93 28.23
C ALA A 195 1.67 18.10 29.43
N ALA A 196 2.48 17.08 29.15
CA ALA A 196 3.07 16.22 30.15
C ALA A 196 4.56 16.02 29.86
N ASP A 197 5.39 16.18 30.89
CA ASP A 197 6.83 15.87 30.83
C ASP A 197 7.07 14.43 30.41
N ARG A 198 6.22 13.51 30.89
CA ARG A 198 6.28 12.07 30.62
C ARG A 198 4.99 11.56 29.96
N THR A 199 4.40 10.48 30.48
CA THR A 199 3.14 9.91 29.97
C THR A 199 1.97 10.82 30.32
N ALA A 200 1.10 11.15 29.35
CA ALA A 200 0.00 12.08 29.60
C ALA A 200 -1.25 11.41 30.19
N ILE A 201 -1.72 10.31 29.60
CA ILE A 201 -2.95 9.62 30.03
C ILE A 201 -2.72 8.11 30.16
N LYS A 202 -3.22 7.51 31.25
CA LYS A 202 -3.24 6.06 31.49
C LYS A 202 -4.67 5.56 31.57
N VAL A 203 -4.99 4.51 30.82
CA VAL A 203 -6.30 3.84 30.86
C VAL A 203 -6.14 2.49 31.55
N GLU A 204 -6.75 2.35 32.72
CA GLU A 204 -6.56 1.20 33.60
C GLU A 204 -7.88 0.46 33.91
N ALA A 205 -9.02 1.11 33.73
CA ALA A 205 -10.35 0.50 33.88
C ALA A 205 -10.95 0.03 32.55
N PRO A 206 -11.91 -0.92 32.56
CA PRO A 206 -12.65 -1.32 31.38
C PRO A 206 -13.76 -0.34 31.00
N ASP A 207 -14.27 -0.46 29.78
CA ASP A 207 -15.46 0.23 29.28
C ASP A 207 -15.32 1.76 29.32
N ILE A 208 -14.11 2.27 29.08
CA ILE A 208 -13.80 3.70 29.11
C ILE A 208 -14.10 4.36 27.77
N THR A 209 -14.74 5.52 27.79
CA THR A 209 -14.70 6.46 26.66
C THR A 209 -13.80 7.63 27.02
N LEU A 210 -12.72 7.83 26.25
CA LEU A 210 -11.87 9.01 26.32
C LEU A 210 -12.13 9.86 25.08
N ASP A 211 -12.77 11.00 25.28
CA ASP A 211 -12.99 12.02 24.26
C ASP A 211 -12.00 13.16 24.50
N LEU A 212 -11.12 13.42 23.54
CA LEU A 212 -10.14 14.49 23.65
C LEU A 212 -10.72 15.88 23.33
N GLY A 213 -12.02 16.01 23.05
CA GLY A 213 -12.72 17.29 22.92
C GLY A 213 -12.21 18.19 21.77
N GLY A 214 -11.48 17.63 20.80
CA GLY A 214 -10.78 18.40 19.77
C GLY A 214 -9.51 19.11 20.28
N HIS A 215 -9.08 18.82 21.50
CA HIS A 215 -7.89 19.39 22.15
C HIS A 215 -6.63 18.59 21.85
N THR A 216 -5.49 19.18 22.22
CA THR A 216 -4.15 18.62 22.03
C THR A 216 -3.61 18.05 23.33
N VAL A 217 -3.14 16.81 23.27
CA VAL A 217 -2.32 16.16 24.29
C VAL A 217 -0.87 16.17 23.83
N VAL A 218 0.00 16.87 24.54
CA VAL A 218 1.46 16.80 24.33
C VAL A 218 2.09 15.91 25.39
N TYR A 219 2.86 14.91 24.97
CA TYR A 219 3.55 13.98 25.87
C TYR A 219 5.05 14.03 25.61
N ASN A 220 5.87 13.57 26.57
CA ASN A 220 7.33 13.54 26.41
C ASN A 220 7.92 14.95 26.16
N GLU A 221 7.50 15.95 26.93
CA GLU A 221 8.18 17.26 26.90
C GLU A 221 9.60 17.20 27.46
N GLU A 222 9.84 16.33 28.45
CA GLU A 222 11.14 16.15 29.07
C GLU A 222 11.95 15.06 28.37
N VAL A 223 13.26 15.28 28.22
CA VAL A 223 14.19 14.28 27.70
C VAL A 223 14.34 13.15 28.70
N VAL A 224 14.16 11.91 28.24
CA VAL A 224 14.44 10.69 29.01
C VAL A 224 15.83 10.20 28.61
N SER A 225 16.78 10.20 29.55
CA SER A 225 18.15 9.81 29.24
C SER A 225 18.29 8.29 29.02
N GLU A 226 19.30 7.87 28.25
CA GLU A 226 19.63 6.45 28.15
C GLU A 226 19.98 5.84 29.51
N GLU A 227 20.55 6.63 30.42
CA GLU A 227 20.90 6.18 31.77
C GLU A 227 19.66 5.90 32.62
N GLU A 228 18.63 6.75 32.54
CA GLU A 228 17.32 6.49 33.15
C GLU A 228 16.73 5.17 32.63
N ILE A 229 16.72 4.97 31.31
CA ILE A 229 16.21 3.72 30.71
C ILE A 229 17.06 2.53 31.18
N LYS A 230 18.39 2.65 31.26
CA LYS A 230 19.27 1.58 31.73
C LYS A 230 19.03 1.24 33.21
N LYS A 231 18.72 2.22 34.06
CA LYS A 231 18.42 2.03 35.49
C LYS A 231 16.99 1.59 35.78
N ALA A 232 16.07 1.74 34.82
CA ALA A 232 14.69 1.33 34.96
C ALA A 232 14.54 -0.17 35.29
N GLU A 233 13.51 -0.49 36.08
CA GLU A 233 13.18 -1.86 36.44
C GLU A 233 12.79 -2.70 35.20
N GLY A 234 13.14 -3.99 35.22
CA GLY A 234 12.83 -4.95 34.18
C GLY A 234 14.00 -5.30 33.26
N ARG A 235 13.76 -6.13 32.24
CA ARG A 235 14.75 -6.58 31.26
C ARG A 235 14.26 -6.33 29.83
N GLY A 236 15.18 -6.02 28.92
CA GLY A 236 14.85 -5.74 27.52
C GLY A 236 13.88 -4.57 27.38
N TYR A 237 12.86 -4.73 26.53
CA TYR A 237 11.86 -3.70 26.27
C TYR A 237 11.04 -3.29 27.51
N TRP A 238 11.01 -4.11 28.58
CA TRP A 238 10.32 -3.74 29.82
C TRP A 238 10.91 -2.48 30.47
N LYS A 239 12.22 -2.27 30.33
CA LYS A 239 12.86 -1.02 30.79
C LYS A 239 12.28 0.20 30.07
N TYR A 240 12.04 0.07 28.76
CA TYR A 240 11.42 1.12 27.96
C TYR A 240 9.96 1.34 28.36
N ILE A 241 9.17 0.29 28.59
CA ILE A 241 7.79 0.41 29.08
C ILE A 241 7.72 1.19 30.41
N ASN A 242 8.71 1.01 31.29
CA ASN A 242 8.71 1.57 32.63
C ASN A 242 9.27 3.00 32.71
N ALA A 243 10.24 3.36 31.85
CA ALA A 243 10.88 4.69 31.88
C ALA A 243 10.44 5.67 30.77
N SER A 244 9.84 5.17 29.67
CA SER A 244 9.44 6.03 28.55
C SER A 244 8.16 6.81 28.81
N ALA A 245 7.77 7.63 27.84
CA ALA A 245 6.57 8.47 27.88
C ALA A 245 5.61 8.13 26.74
N PHE A 246 4.30 8.09 27.00
CA PHE A 246 3.27 7.83 26.01
C PHE A 246 2.21 8.92 26.00
N GLY A 247 1.60 9.20 24.84
CA GLY A 247 0.42 10.07 24.79
C GLY A 247 -0.72 9.44 25.58
N ILE A 248 -1.16 8.28 25.12
CA ILE A 248 -2.12 7.44 25.83
C ILE A 248 -1.54 6.04 26.00
N ARG A 249 -1.56 5.56 27.24
CA ARG A 249 -1.13 4.20 27.61
C ARG A 249 -2.32 3.39 28.11
N GLY A 250 -2.70 2.36 27.36
CA GLY A 250 -3.64 1.33 27.81
C GLY A 250 -2.91 0.19 28.53
N TRP A 251 -3.42 -0.24 29.68
CA TRP A 251 -2.83 -1.35 30.43
C TRP A 251 -3.86 -2.39 30.86
N LYS A 252 -3.97 -3.48 30.10
CA LYS A 252 -4.93 -4.58 30.31
C LYS A 252 -6.40 -4.16 30.41
N ALA A 253 -6.70 -2.91 30.08
CA ALA A 253 -8.05 -2.35 30.06
C ALA A 253 -8.81 -2.89 28.85
N LYS A 254 -10.07 -3.25 29.06
CA LYS A 254 -10.93 -3.87 28.05
C LYS A 254 -11.91 -2.83 27.50
N SER A 255 -12.28 -2.97 26.23
CA SER A 255 -13.45 -2.26 25.67
C SER A 255 -13.37 -0.72 25.78
N ALA A 256 -12.22 -0.11 25.49
CA ALA A 256 -12.10 1.35 25.56
C ALA A 256 -12.22 2.02 24.18
N ARG A 257 -12.63 3.28 24.18
CA ARG A 257 -12.75 4.15 23.00
C ARG A 257 -11.88 5.38 23.20
N ILE A 258 -11.02 5.71 22.24
CA ILE A 258 -10.27 6.98 22.22
C ILE A 258 -10.70 7.78 21.00
N LEU A 259 -11.21 8.98 21.23
CA LEU A 259 -11.92 9.77 20.23
C LEU A 259 -11.43 11.22 20.17
N ASN A 260 -11.53 11.83 18.98
CA ASN A 260 -11.68 13.29 18.79
C ASN A 260 -10.58 14.18 19.41
N GLY A 261 -9.36 14.17 18.85
CA GLY A 261 -8.36 15.17 19.21
C GLY A 261 -6.97 14.94 18.64
N THR A 262 -5.99 15.68 19.15
CA THR A 262 -4.60 15.62 18.67
C THR A 262 -3.68 15.06 19.73
N ILE A 263 -2.76 14.18 19.36
CA ILE A 263 -1.69 13.68 20.24
C ILE A 263 -0.35 13.98 19.57
N ARG A 264 0.50 14.73 20.27
CA ARG A 264 1.79 15.20 19.75
C ARG A 264 2.93 14.83 20.69
N GLN A 265 4.03 14.33 20.15
CA GLN A 265 5.26 14.18 20.91
C GLN A 265 5.92 15.55 21.12
N GLY A 266 6.30 15.84 22.37
CA GLY A 266 6.93 17.06 22.84
C GLY A 266 8.44 17.13 22.57
N ALA A 267 9.09 18.10 23.19
CA ALA A 267 10.50 18.43 22.95
C ALA A 267 11.49 17.31 23.35
N GLY A 268 11.09 16.40 24.23
CA GLY A 268 11.93 15.30 24.73
C GLY A 268 12.37 14.32 23.64
N ASN A 269 11.60 14.17 22.55
CA ASN A 269 11.97 13.43 21.33
C ASN A 269 12.56 12.03 21.59
N GLY A 270 12.03 11.33 22.59
CA GLY A 270 12.50 10.00 23.00
C GLY A 270 12.33 8.95 21.90
N GLY A 271 13.31 8.04 21.80
CA GLY A 271 13.30 6.91 20.88
C GLY A 271 12.91 5.60 21.55
N SER A 272 12.27 4.71 20.79
CA SER A 272 11.90 3.36 21.23
C SER A 272 13.07 2.39 21.13
N ASP A 273 12.90 1.21 21.72
CA ASP A 273 13.83 0.11 21.60
C ASP A 273 13.83 -0.52 20.19
N ALA A 274 14.66 -1.54 19.98
CA ALA A 274 14.81 -2.20 18.67
C ALA A 274 13.53 -2.84 18.12
N ILE A 275 12.51 -3.13 18.94
CA ILE A 275 11.23 -3.68 18.47
C ILE A 275 10.14 -2.62 18.35
N GLY A 276 10.44 -1.36 18.66
CA GLY A 276 9.49 -0.24 18.60
C GLY A 276 8.60 -0.15 19.84
N ILE A 277 9.09 -0.61 21.00
CA ILE A 277 8.46 -0.43 22.31
C ILE A 277 9.21 0.65 23.10
N GLY A 278 8.44 1.48 23.80
CA GLY A 278 8.89 2.79 24.26
C GLY A 278 8.29 3.87 23.36
N PHE A 279 8.19 5.09 23.86
CA PHE A 279 7.62 6.30 23.24
C PHE A 279 6.65 6.09 22.08
N ALA A 280 5.36 6.36 22.29
CA ALA A 280 4.36 6.35 21.21
C ALA A 280 3.18 7.27 21.55
N PRO A 281 2.50 7.85 20.55
CA PRO A 281 1.24 8.54 20.76
C PRO A 281 0.19 7.66 21.43
N VAL A 282 0.00 6.43 20.94
CA VAL A 282 -0.93 5.46 21.53
C VAL A 282 -0.24 4.10 21.66
N TYR A 283 -0.10 3.64 22.90
CA TYR A 283 0.46 2.33 23.22
C TYR A 283 -0.52 1.53 24.07
N LEU A 284 -0.87 0.34 23.62
CA LEU A 284 -1.72 -0.59 24.39
C LEU A 284 -0.90 -1.81 24.74
N ASN A 285 -1.09 -2.34 25.95
CA ASN A 285 -0.52 -3.62 26.37
C ASN A 285 -1.62 -4.55 26.87
N GLY A 286 -1.93 -5.62 26.14
CA GLY A 286 -2.90 -6.63 26.57
C GLY A 286 -4.34 -6.12 26.62
N CYS A 287 -4.69 -5.17 25.75
CA CYS A 287 -5.97 -4.45 25.79
C CYS A 287 -6.91 -4.93 24.66
N PRO A 288 -7.96 -5.72 24.96
CA PRO A 288 -8.89 -6.21 23.95
C PRO A 288 -10.02 -5.22 23.64
N ASN A 289 -10.49 -5.22 22.40
CA ASN A 289 -11.71 -4.55 21.92
C ASN A 289 -11.66 -3.01 22.00
N TRP A 290 -10.59 -2.40 21.51
CA TRP A 290 -10.45 -0.94 21.53
C TRP A 290 -10.84 -0.27 20.22
N GLU A 291 -11.62 0.81 20.31
CA GLU A 291 -11.86 1.74 19.19
C GLU A 291 -10.89 2.93 19.30
N ILE A 292 -10.18 3.24 18.23
CA ILE A 292 -9.29 4.40 18.16
C ILE A 292 -9.66 5.20 16.91
N ALA A 293 -10.29 6.36 17.10
CA ALA A 293 -10.82 7.12 15.99
C ALA A 293 -10.80 8.63 16.14
N GLY A 294 -10.81 9.35 15.01
CA GLY A 294 -10.85 10.80 15.01
C GLY A 294 -9.60 11.45 15.60
N LEU A 295 -8.46 10.77 15.60
CA LEU A 295 -7.22 11.29 16.16
C LEU A 295 -6.28 11.86 15.09
N THR A 296 -5.61 12.95 15.42
CA THR A 296 -4.45 13.45 14.68
C THR A 296 -3.18 13.17 15.49
N LEU A 297 -2.29 12.35 14.95
CA LEU A 297 -1.06 11.91 15.62
C LEU A 297 0.17 12.52 14.94
N GLN A 298 1.05 13.11 15.74
CA GLN A 298 2.34 13.61 15.27
C GLN A 298 3.46 13.18 16.22
N TYR A 299 4.44 12.47 15.68
CA TYR A 299 5.54 11.92 16.49
C TYR A 299 6.85 11.89 15.73
N THR A 300 7.95 11.74 16.46
CA THR A 300 9.31 11.74 15.93
C THR A 300 10.12 10.64 16.63
N GLY A 301 11.38 10.85 17.01
CA GLY A 301 12.20 9.88 17.73
C GLY A 301 12.68 8.71 16.88
N VAL A 302 13.64 7.95 17.39
CA VAL A 302 14.20 6.76 16.72
C VAL A 302 13.29 5.55 16.94
N GLN A 303 12.98 4.78 15.90
CA GLN A 303 12.22 3.51 15.98
C GLN A 303 10.78 3.61 16.57
N VAL A 304 10.21 4.82 16.68
CA VAL A 304 8.87 5.06 17.24
C VAL A 304 7.74 4.57 16.32
N ARG A 305 6.68 4.05 16.94
CA ARG A 305 5.41 3.66 16.28
C ARG A 305 4.29 4.66 16.62
N GLY A 306 3.28 4.75 15.75
CA GLY A 306 2.13 5.65 15.94
C GLY A 306 1.08 5.05 16.88
N ILE A 307 0.25 4.16 16.36
CA ILE A 307 -0.71 3.36 17.14
C ILE A 307 -0.16 1.95 17.30
N HIS A 308 0.13 1.55 18.53
CA HIS A 308 0.79 0.29 18.83
C HIS A 308 -0.03 -0.59 19.81
N PRO A 309 -0.87 -1.50 19.29
CA PRO A 309 -1.64 -2.45 20.09
C PRO A 309 -0.80 -3.69 20.44
N HIS A 310 0.13 -3.55 21.40
CA HIS A 310 1.01 -4.65 21.81
C HIS A 310 0.24 -5.71 22.62
N TRP A 311 0.25 -6.96 22.13
CA TRP A 311 -0.52 -8.08 22.72
C TRP A 311 -2.01 -7.81 22.91
N SER A 312 -2.56 -6.92 22.10
CA SER A 312 -3.97 -6.58 22.08
C SER A 312 -4.71 -7.37 21.00
N SER A 313 -6.04 -7.47 21.14
CA SER A 313 -6.94 -8.16 20.21
C SER A 313 -8.20 -7.33 19.96
N GLY A 314 -8.93 -7.62 18.88
CA GLY A 314 -10.19 -6.92 18.54
C GLY A 314 -10.07 -5.40 18.37
N THR A 315 -8.88 -4.85 18.09
CA THR A 315 -8.74 -3.39 17.96
C THR A 315 -9.24 -2.91 16.61
N HIS A 316 -10.01 -1.84 16.64
CA HIS A 316 -10.60 -1.16 15.50
C HIS A 316 -10.06 0.27 15.39
N VAL A 317 -9.28 0.53 14.34
CA VAL A 317 -8.58 1.81 14.18
C VAL A 317 -9.06 2.52 12.91
N HIS A 318 -9.70 3.69 13.04
CA HIS A 318 -10.27 4.36 11.86
C HIS A 318 -10.36 5.87 11.93
N HIS A 319 -10.42 6.53 10.77
CA HIS A 319 -10.63 7.99 10.70
C HIS A 319 -9.57 8.78 11.47
N ASN A 320 -8.31 8.31 11.45
CA ASN A 320 -7.18 8.98 12.07
C ASN A 320 -6.28 9.62 11.02
N ILE A 321 -5.58 10.70 11.38
CA ILE A 321 -4.50 11.32 10.61
C ILE A 321 -3.17 11.04 11.31
N ILE A 322 -2.19 10.48 10.61
CA ILE A 322 -0.90 10.11 11.20
C ILE A 322 0.24 10.79 10.42
N THR A 323 1.11 11.48 11.16
CA THR A 323 2.31 12.12 10.63
C THR A 323 3.54 11.67 11.41
N ASP A 324 4.26 10.71 10.85
CA ASP A 324 5.60 10.34 11.30
C ASP A 324 6.60 11.40 10.82
N CYS A 325 7.28 12.08 11.74
CA CYS A 325 8.29 13.11 11.48
C CYS A 325 9.74 12.63 11.62
N GLY A 326 10.00 11.38 12.02
CA GLY A 326 11.40 10.96 12.23
C GLY A 326 12.04 10.31 11.00
N ASP A 327 13.35 10.11 11.13
CA ASP A 327 14.29 9.82 10.04
C ASP A 327 15.28 8.69 10.37
N LYS A 328 15.14 8.05 11.53
CA LYS A 328 16.05 7.00 12.00
C LYS A 328 15.31 5.71 12.37
N LEU A 329 16.01 4.59 12.21
CA LEU A 329 15.62 3.23 12.59
C LEU A 329 16.80 2.53 13.26
N ILE A 330 16.53 1.74 14.29
CA ILE A 330 17.48 0.82 14.94
C ILE A 330 17.44 -0.53 14.22
N ASN A 331 16.24 -1.06 14.00
CA ASN A 331 16.05 -2.38 13.41
C ASN A 331 14.88 -2.42 12.42
N ARG A 332 15.24 -2.41 11.14
CA ARG A 332 14.29 -2.52 10.02
C ARG A 332 13.49 -3.83 9.99
N HIS A 333 13.93 -4.90 10.66
CA HIS A 333 13.21 -6.18 10.65
C HIS A 333 11.95 -6.13 11.52
N TYR A 334 11.95 -5.35 12.61
CA TYR A 334 10.75 -5.07 13.41
C TYR A 334 9.96 -3.89 12.87
N GLY A 335 10.65 -2.90 12.29
CA GLY A 335 10.05 -1.74 11.63
C GLY A 335 9.24 -0.82 12.55
N CYS A 336 8.59 0.16 11.92
CA CYS A 336 7.79 1.19 12.58
C CYS A 336 6.46 1.37 11.87
N ASP A 337 5.40 0.85 12.49
CA ASP A 337 4.03 0.97 11.99
C ASP A 337 3.46 2.34 12.38
N ALA A 338 2.94 3.08 11.39
CA ALA A 338 2.17 4.29 11.66
C ALA A 338 0.81 3.93 12.28
N VAL A 339 0.17 2.89 11.74
CA VAL A 339 -1.06 2.31 12.27
C VAL A 339 -0.91 0.80 12.36
N ALA A 340 -1.15 0.24 13.54
CA ALA A 340 -1.36 -1.19 13.71
C ALA A 340 -2.72 -1.43 14.37
N ALA A 341 -3.41 -2.48 13.91
CA ALA A 341 -4.64 -2.99 14.47
C ALA A 341 -4.63 -4.51 14.44
N SER A 342 -5.07 -5.17 15.51
CA SER A 342 -5.17 -6.63 15.56
C SER A 342 -6.36 -7.19 14.78
N GLU A 343 -7.29 -6.36 14.31
CA GLU A 343 -8.47 -6.81 13.55
C GLU A 343 -8.66 -5.93 12.31
N ARG A 344 -9.11 -4.68 12.48
CA ARG A 344 -9.46 -3.82 11.33
C ARG A 344 -8.89 -2.41 11.42
N ALA A 345 -8.30 -1.96 10.32
CA ALA A 345 -7.83 -0.60 10.13
C ALA A 345 -8.44 0.01 8.86
N HIS A 346 -9.20 1.09 8.96
CA HIS A 346 -9.83 1.70 7.79
C HIS A 346 -9.98 3.20 7.84
N HIS A 347 -10.04 3.84 6.67
CA HIS A 347 -10.21 5.30 6.58
C HIS A 347 -9.15 6.08 7.40
N ASN A 348 -7.95 5.52 7.57
CA ASN A 348 -6.83 6.24 8.17
C ASN A 348 -6.02 6.94 7.08
N LEU A 349 -5.70 8.21 7.31
CA LEU A 349 -4.78 8.99 6.49
C LEU A 349 -3.39 8.98 7.13
N VAL A 350 -2.49 8.15 6.61
CA VAL A 350 -1.07 8.20 6.96
C VAL A 350 -0.37 9.18 6.03
N LYS A 351 -0.24 10.45 6.46
CA LYS A 351 0.41 11.52 5.67
C LYS A 351 1.89 11.26 5.40
N ARG A 352 2.54 10.54 6.31
CA ARG A 352 3.89 9.99 6.16
C ARG A 352 4.11 8.84 7.15
N ALA A 353 4.74 7.77 6.68
CA ALA A 353 5.43 6.78 7.50
C ALA A 353 6.86 6.57 6.96
N ARG A 354 7.87 6.46 7.85
CA ARG A 354 9.25 6.22 7.42
C ARG A 354 9.55 4.76 7.04
N HIS A 355 8.71 3.81 7.47
CA HIS A 355 8.95 2.37 7.26
C HIS A 355 7.68 1.56 6.98
N ARG A 356 6.66 1.59 7.84
CA ARG A 356 5.44 0.78 7.67
C ARG A 356 4.19 1.62 7.82
N GLY A 357 3.29 1.51 6.85
CA GLY A 357 2.05 2.29 6.82
C GLY A 357 1.00 1.74 7.79
N VAL A 358 0.26 0.73 7.34
CA VAL A 358 -0.83 0.09 8.08
C VAL A 358 -0.53 -1.40 8.24
N TRP A 359 -0.77 -1.95 9.43
CA TRP A 359 -0.73 -3.39 9.67
C TRP A 359 -2.02 -3.84 10.36
N ALA A 360 -2.82 -4.66 9.68
CA ALA A 360 -4.06 -5.22 10.19
C ALA A 360 -4.46 -6.51 9.47
N ASP A 361 -5.31 -7.32 10.09
CA ASP A 361 -5.94 -8.47 9.44
C ASP A 361 -6.81 -8.01 8.28
N GLN A 362 -7.60 -6.95 8.49
CA GLN A 362 -8.44 -6.32 7.48
C GLN A 362 -8.06 -4.85 7.33
N ALA A 363 -7.64 -4.43 6.15
CA ALA A 363 -7.32 -3.04 5.87
C ALA A 363 -8.05 -2.53 4.64
N TYR A 364 -8.87 -1.50 4.81
CA TYR A 364 -9.67 -0.97 3.69
C TYR A 364 -9.85 0.54 3.73
N HIS A 365 -10.03 1.17 2.57
CA HIS A 365 -10.22 2.62 2.44
C HIS A 365 -9.14 3.49 3.10
N ASN A 366 -7.94 2.95 3.40
CA ASN A 366 -6.86 3.76 3.97
C ASN A 366 -6.15 4.56 2.86
N GLU A 367 -5.60 5.71 3.23
CA GLU A 367 -4.72 6.51 2.39
C GLU A 367 -3.33 6.54 3.01
N ILE A 368 -2.34 5.93 2.36
CA ILE A 368 -1.08 5.55 2.97
C ILE A 368 0.10 6.13 2.19
N TYR A 369 0.87 7.04 2.79
CA TYR A 369 2.09 7.58 2.18
C TYR A 369 3.34 7.09 2.93
N VAL A 370 4.19 6.32 2.25
CA VAL A 370 5.43 5.79 2.83
C VAL A 370 6.65 6.38 2.14
N GLN A 371 7.51 7.00 2.95
CA GLN A 371 8.84 7.45 2.56
C GLN A 371 9.85 6.47 3.15
N SER A 372 10.17 5.41 2.41
CA SER A 372 11.08 4.38 2.89
C SER A 372 12.49 4.93 3.13
N ILE A 373 12.96 4.86 4.37
CA ILE A 373 14.35 5.19 4.73
C ILE A 373 15.25 3.96 4.91
N ALA A 374 14.70 2.76 4.73
CA ALA A 374 15.41 1.49 4.93
C ALA A 374 14.79 0.37 4.10
N THR A 375 15.55 -0.71 3.90
CA THR A 375 15.01 -1.92 3.28
C THR A 375 13.87 -2.55 4.09
N ASN A 376 13.02 -3.32 3.40
CA ASN A 376 11.82 -3.98 3.96
C ASN A 376 10.71 -3.05 4.48
N ALA A 377 10.66 -1.79 4.00
CA ALA A 377 9.51 -0.93 4.22
C ALA A 377 8.29 -1.42 3.44
N HIS A 378 7.09 -1.20 3.97
CA HIS A 378 5.85 -1.58 3.29
C HIS A 378 4.68 -0.65 3.54
N GLY A 379 3.76 -0.59 2.57
CA GLY A 379 2.47 0.08 2.77
C GLY A 379 1.63 -0.72 3.75
N SER A 380 1.51 -2.03 3.49
CA SER A 380 0.93 -3.00 4.41
C SER A 380 1.70 -4.33 4.41
N TRP A 381 1.90 -4.87 5.60
CA TRP A 381 2.19 -6.29 5.77
C TRP A 381 0.89 -7.07 5.80
N CYS A 382 0.82 -8.17 5.07
CA CYS A 382 -0.43 -8.92 4.90
C CYS A 382 -0.45 -10.17 5.79
N ASN A 383 -1.60 -10.41 6.41
CA ASN A 383 -1.84 -11.54 7.31
C ASN A 383 -2.68 -12.61 6.60
N ASP A 384 -2.67 -13.82 7.18
CA ASP A 384 -3.48 -14.97 6.75
C ASP A 384 -4.98 -14.60 6.77
N GLY A 385 -5.73 -14.94 5.71
CA GLY A 385 -7.14 -14.58 5.56
C GLY A 385 -7.44 -13.07 5.41
N GLY A 386 -6.39 -12.25 5.20
CA GLY A 386 -6.52 -10.80 5.19
C GLY A 386 -7.18 -10.26 3.92
N LYS A 387 -8.00 -9.22 4.07
CA LYS A 387 -8.58 -8.49 2.93
C LYS A 387 -8.07 -7.06 2.90
N TYR A 388 -7.52 -6.70 1.75
CA TYR A 388 -6.87 -5.42 1.49
C TYR A 388 -7.60 -4.76 0.33
N THR A 389 -8.58 -3.90 0.64
CA THR A 389 -9.51 -3.38 -0.38
C THR A 389 -9.66 -1.86 -0.39
N MET A 390 -9.79 -1.26 -1.57
CA MET A 390 -10.02 0.18 -1.73
C MET A 390 -8.99 1.09 -1.04
N ASN A 391 -7.78 0.59 -0.76
CA ASN A 391 -6.73 1.41 -0.19
C ASN A 391 -6.00 2.17 -1.29
N ARG A 392 -5.49 3.36 -0.93
CA ARG A 392 -4.68 4.21 -1.81
C ARG A 392 -3.30 4.34 -1.20
N THR A 393 -2.32 3.69 -1.81
CA THR A 393 -0.98 3.51 -1.27
C THR A 393 0.07 4.16 -2.16
N PHE A 394 0.84 5.07 -1.57
CA PHE A 394 1.84 5.89 -2.24
C PHE A 394 3.22 5.64 -1.66
N GLY A 395 4.24 5.47 -2.50
CA GLY A 395 5.55 4.99 -2.04
C GLY A 395 6.76 5.57 -2.77
N THR A 396 7.77 5.94 -2.01
CA THR A 396 9.10 6.35 -2.49
C THR A 396 10.20 5.90 -1.51
N GLY A 397 11.46 6.20 -1.84
CA GLY A 397 12.61 6.03 -0.95
C GLY A 397 13.45 4.80 -1.28
N GLN A 398 14.18 4.29 -0.28
CA GLN A 398 15.22 3.28 -0.50
C GLN A 398 14.66 1.94 -0.99
N HIS A 399 13.64 1.41 -0.31
CA HIS A 399 12.98 0.19 -0.76
C HIS A 399 11.60 0.05 -0.12
N PHE A 400 10.58 -0.08 -0.94
CA PHE A 400 9.18 -0.06 -0.54
C PHE A 400 8.43 -1.21 -1.22
N CYS A 401 7.62 -1.95 -0.46
CA CYS A 401 6.64 -2.90 -1.00
C CYS A 401 5.25 -2.42 -0.63
N ALA A 402 4.42 -1.98 -1.56
CA ALA A 402 3.09 -1.46 -1.21
C ALA A 402 2.29 -2.50 -0.43
N TYR A 403 2.34 -3.75 -0.88
CA TYR A 403 1.76 -4.90 -0.20
C TYR A 403 2.72 -6.07 -0.22
N MET A 404 2.92 -6.69 0.94
CA MET A 404 3.87 -7.78 1.13
C MET A 404 3.18 -9.01 1.72
N VAL A 405 3.13 -10.09 0.94
CA VAL A 405 2.85 -11.45 1.43
C VAL A 405 4.19 -12.16 1.57
N GLY A 406 4.64 -12.32 2.81
CA GLY A 406 5.92 -12.95 3.14
C GLY A 406 5.76 -14.32 3.78
N ALA A 407 6.86 -15.07 3.84
CA ALA A 407 6.96 -16.31 4.61
C ALA A 407 6.94 -16.07 6.15
N GLY A 408 5.92 -15.39 6.67
CA GLY A 408 5.68 -15.11 8.10
C GLY A 408 5.48 -16.38 8.96
N LYS A 409 5.07 -16.27 10.23
CA LYS A 409 4.75 -17.47 11.03
C LYS A 409 3.45 -18.10 10.49
N GLY A 410 3.48 -19.39 10.14
CA GLY A 410 2.29 -20.13 9.67
C GLY A 410 2.11 -20.16 8.14
N LYS A 411 0.95 -20.65 7.71
CA LYS A 411 0.48 -20.64 6.31
C LYS A 411 0.06 -19.22 5.90
N GLN A 412 -0.11 -19.00 4.59
CA GLN A 412 -0.72 -17.80 4.04
C GLN A 412 -1.79 -18.22 3.03
N SER A 413 -3.05 -18.15 3.41
CA SER A 413 -4.17 -18.53 2.57
C SER A 413 -5.27 -17.48 2.55
N ASP A 414 -6.09 -17.55 1.50
CA ASP A 414 -7.36 -16.82 1.43
C ASP A 414 -7.20 -15.29 1.53
N ILE A 415 -6.13 -14.77 0.92
CA ILE A 415 -5.79 -13.35 0.94
C ILE A 415 -6.35 -12.68 -0.32
N GLU A 416 -7.05 -11.57 -0.14
CA GLU A 416 -7.66 -10.81 -1.22
C GLU A 416 -7.11 -9.38 -1.31
N PHE A 417 -6.71 -8.98 -2.53
CA PHE A 417 -6.36 -7.61 -2.88
C PHE A 417 -7.30 -7.10 -3.97
N ARG A 418 -8.15 -6.14 -3.62
CA ARG A 418 -9.22 -5.66 -4.52
C ARG A 418 -9.34 -4.15 -4.57
N ASP A 419 -9.56 -3.58 -5.76
CA ASP A 419 -9.88 -2.15 -5.93
C ASP A 419 -8.82 -1.17 -5.37
N ASN A 420 -7.56 -1.58 -5.22
CA ASN A 420 -6.52 -0.72 -4.65
C ASN A 420 -5.85 0.17 -5.72
N LEU A 421 -5.48 1.39 -5.31
CA LEU A 421 -4.57 2.26 -6.06
C LEU A 421 -3.18 2.20 -5.45
N LEU A 422 -2.18 1.81 -6.25
CA LEU A 422 -0.77 1.94 -5.90
C LEU A 422 -0.12 2.99 -6.78
N HIS A 423 0.55 3.99 -6.19
CA HIS A 423 1.31 4.97 -6.95
C HIS A 423 2.71 5.15 -6.38
N MET A 424 3.70 4.64 -7.11
CA MET A 424 5.09 4.57 -6.67
C MET A 424 6.00 5.41 -7.55
N VAL A 425 6.94 6.10 -6.92
CA VAL A 425 7.95 6.91 -7.62
C VAL A 425 9.32 6.60 -7.04
N SER A 426 10.22 6.11 -7.89
CA SER A 426 11.57 5.72 -7.50
C SER A 426 12.60 6.68 -8.10
N GLU A 427 13.46 7.26 -7.25
CA GLU A 427 14.57 8.14 -7.63
C GLU A 427 15.92 7.52 -7.20
N GLU A 428 17.02 7.95 -7.84
CA GLU A 428 18.45 7.67 -7.58
C GLU A 428 18.76 6.55 -6.55
N LYS A 429 18.49 5.28 -6.94
CA LYS A 429 18.77 3.99 -6.25
C LYS A 429 17.64 3.39 -5.38
N GLY A 430 16.42 3.92 -5.44
CA GLY A 430 15.25 3.27 -4.83
C GLY A 430 14.87 1.95 -5.51
N SER A 431 14.44 0.93 -4.76
CA SER A 431 13.87 -0.32 -5.29
C SER A 431 12.46 -0.53 -4.77
N LEU A 432 11.46 -0.19 -5.59
CA LEU A 432 10.06 -0.23 -5.17
C LEU A 432 9.29 -1.36 -5.86
N ASN A 433 8.36 -1.95 -5.12
CA ASN A 433 7.50 -3.05 -5.54
C ASN A 433 6.05 -2.70 -5.21
N GLY A 434 5.10 -2.96 -6.12
CA GLY A 434 3.67 -2.82 -5.83
C GLY A 434 3.20 -3.98 -4.97
N PHE A 435 2.72 -5.06 -5.61
CA PHE A 435 2.46 -6.32 -4.91
C PHE A 435 3.69 -7.21 -4.93
N ARG A 436 4.04 -7.74 -3.76
CA ARG A 436 5.10 -8.71 -3.62
C ARG A 436 4.62 -9.93 -2.84
N LEU A 437 4.83 -11.11 -3.42
CA LEU A 437 4.74 -12.38 -2.73
C LEU A 437 6.10 -13.07 -2.79
N THR A 438 6.65 -13.46 -1.64
CA THR A 438 7.98 -14.09 -1.60
C THR A 438 8.08 -15.23 -0.59
N GLN A 439 8.66 -16.33 -1.05
CA GLN A 439 9.31 -17.33 -0.21
C GLN A 439 10.78 -16.94 -0.06
N TYR A 440 11.37 -17.04 1.14
CA TYR A 440 12.79 -16.73 1.34
C TYR A 440 13.63 -18.01 1.30
N GLY A 441 14.71 -18.01 0.53
CA GLY A 441 15.65 -19.13 0.42
C GLY A 441 14.97 -20.43 -0.03
N GLN A 442 15.15 -21.51 0.76
CA GLN A 442 14.51 -22.82 0.54
C GLN A 442 13.17 -22.99 1.26
N GLY A 443 12.55 -21.91 1.75
CA GLY A 443 11.29 -21.98 2.49
C GLY A 443 10.23 -22.83 1.78
N THR A 444 9.41 -23.52 2.56
CA THR A 444 8.39 -24.47 2.09
C THR A 444 7.02 -24.14 2.66
N LYS A 445 6.81 -22.88 3.07
CA LYS A 445 5.56 -22.47 3.69
C LYS A 445 4.44 -22.52 2.66
N PRO A 446 3.28 -23.13 2.97
CA PRO A 446 2.13 -23.11 2.08
C PRO A 446 1.62 -21.69 1.90
N MET A 447 1.49 -21.29 0.64
CA MET A 447 0.82 -20.06 0.21
C MET A 447 -0.24 -20.45 -0.82
N GLU A 448 -1.52 -20.25 -0.52
CA GLU A 448 -2.60 -20.78 -1.36
C GLU A 448 -3.80 -19.84 -1.46
N ASN A 449 -4.52 -19.87 -2.58
CA ASN A 449 -5.73 -19.06 -2.78
C ASN A 449 -5.50 -17.56 -2.51
N ILE A 450 -4.60 -16.95 -3.29
CA ILE A 450 -4.27 -15.52 -3.16
C ILE A 450 -4.70 -14.81 -4.44
N VAL A 451 -5.65 -13.89 -4.30
CA VAL A 451 -6.31 -13.26 -5.44
C VAL A 451 -6.04 -11.76 -5.44
N TYR A 452 -5.59 -11.27 -6.60
CA TYR A 452 -5.38 -9.86 -6.86
C TYR A 452 -6.29 -9.44 -8.02
N HIS A 453 -7.26 -8.56 -7.79
CA HIS A 453 -8.16 -8.13 -8.87
C HIS A 453 -8.63 -6.69 -8.81
N ASN A 454 -8.87 -6.11 -9.99
CA ASN A 454 -9.28 -4.72 -10.17
C ASN A 454 -8.37 -3.68 -9.48
N ASN A 455 -7.06 -3.97 -9.40
CA ASN A 455 -6.09 -3.01 -8.85
C ASN A 455 -5.47 -2.16 -9.95
N LEU A 456 -5.23 -0.88 -9.63
CA LEU A 456 -4.48 0.06 -10.46
C LEU A 456 -3.08 0.28 -9.87
N ILE A 457 -2.04 -0.08 -10.63
CA ILE A 457 -0.64 0.03 -10.19
C ILE A 457 0.10 0.98 -11.11
N ILE A 458 0.59 2.09 -10.54
CA ILE A 458 1.32 3.13 -11.25
C ILE A 458 2.75 3.20 -10.70
N GLY A 459 3.73 3.13 -11.60
CA GLY A 459 5.14 3.23 -11.26
C GLY A 459 5.90 4.18 -12.17
N LYS A 460 6.65 5.13 -11.59
CA LYS A 460 7.54 6.03 -12.35
C LYS A 460 8.96 5.99 -11.79
N ALA A 461 9.92 5.50 -12.58
CA ALA A 461 11.32 5.41 -12.20
C ALA A 461 12.13 6.51 -12.88
N TYR A 462 13.02 7.16 -12.12
CA TYR A 462 13.92 8.21 -12.58
C TYR A 462 15.35 7.94 -12.13
N GLY A 463 16.34 8.31 -12.97
CA GLY A 463 17.75 8.05 -12.67
C GLY A 463 18.00 6.56 -12.38
N GLY A 464 18.90 6.19 -11.47
CA GLY A 464 19.12 4.78 -11.10
C GLY A 464 17.99 4.08 -10.32
N GLY A 465 16.75 4.62 -10.33
CA GLY A 465 15.60 4.04 -9.66
C GLY A 465 15.08 2.76 -10.33
N LEU A 466 14.60 1.83 -9.49
CA LEU A 466 14.03 0.55 -9.88
C LEU A 466 12.57 0.42 -9.43
N ILE A 467 11.70 0.02 -10.35
CA ILE A 467 10.29 -0.29 -10.08
C ILE A 467 9.90 -1.67 -10.59
N ARG A 468 9.17 -2.41 -9.75
CA ARG A 468 8.46 -3.63 -10.11
C ARG A 468 6.98 -3.41 -9.82
N GLY A 469 6.12 -3.41 -10.84
CA GLY A 469 4.67 -3.31 -10.64
C GLY A 469 4.19 -4.44 -9.73
N VAL A 470 4.52 -5.67 -10.10
CA VAL A 470 4.38 -6.85 -9.25
C VAL A 470 5.62 -7.74 -9.27
N GLN A 471 5.82 -8.46 -8.18
CA GLN A 471 6.89 -9.44 -8.02
C GLN A 471 6.34 -10.69 -7.31
N PHE A 472 6.09 -11.76 -8.06
CA PHE A 472 5.50 -12.99 -7.52
C PHE A 472 6.46 -14.16 -7.59
N PHE A 473 6.56 -14.88 -6.47
CA PHE A 473 7.42 -16.03 -6.30
C PHE A 473 6.69 -17.32 -6.67
N SER A 474 7.09 -17.94 -7.78
CA SER A 474 6.67 -19.27 -8.23
C SER A 474 7.43 -20.37 -7.46
N ASP A 475 6.72 -21.38 -6.97
CA ASP A 475 7.28 -22.50 -6.21
C ASP A 475 6.24 -23.63 -6.11
N PRO A 476 6.59 -24.88 -5.72
CA PRO A 476 5.60 -25.93 -5.51
C PRO A 476 4.64 -25.68 -4.32
N TYR A 477 5.02 -24.75 -3.44
CA TYR A 477 4.25 -24.37 -2.25
C TYR A 477 3.41 -23.11 -2.44
N VAL A 478 3.44 -22.50 -3.63
CA VAL A 478 2.61 -21.34 -3.99
C VAL A 478 1.55 -21.81 -4.98
N LYS A 479 0.32 -21.97 -4.49
CA LYS A 479 -0.82 -22.55 -5.20
C LYS A 479 -1.88 -21.49 -5.45
N ASP A 480 -2.59 -21.61 -6.57
CA ASP A 480 -3.80 -20.83 -6.83
C ASP A 480 -3.61 -19.30 -6.63
N LEU A 481 -2.46 -18.78 -7.08
CA LEU A 481 -2.22 -17.35 -7.15
C LEU A 481 -2.75 -16.83 -8.49
N VAL A 482 -3.82 -16.03 -8.42
CA VAL A 482 -4.47 -15.45 -9.59
C VAL A 482 -4.37 -13.92 -9.53
N PHE A 483 -3.74 -13.35 -10.55
CA PHE A 483 -3.65 -11.91 -10.77
C PHE A 483 -4.51 -11.55 -11.98
N ARG A 484 -5.69 -10.95 -11.77
CA ARG A 484 -6.68 -10.76 -12.83
C ARG A 484 -7.33 -9.39 -12.89
N ASP A 485 -7.73 -8.95 -14.07
CA ASP A 485 -8.51 -7.71 -14.22
C ASP A 485 -7.80 -6.47 -13.66
N ASN A 486 -6.46 -6.47 -13.62
CA ASN A 486 -5.67 -5.35 -13.10
C ASN A 486 -5.08 -4.51 -14.24
N THR A 487 -4.84 -3.24 -13.95
CA THR A 487 -4.07 -2.35 -14.83
C THR A 487 -2.76 -1.97 -14.17
N ILE A 488 -1.65 -2.25 -14.86
CA ILE A 488 -0.31 -1.89 -14.41
C ILE A 488 0.31 -0.98 -15.44
N LYS A 489 0.71 0.23 -15.02
CA LYS A 489 1.46 1.17 -15.82
C LYS A 489 2.79 1.48 -15.14
N VAL A 490 3.89 1.12 -15.77
CA VAL A 490 5.23 1.51 -15.29
C VAL A 490 6.03 2.22 -16.37
N THR A 491 6.70 3.30 -15.99
CA THR A 491 7.47 4.11 -16.92
C THR A 491 8.83 4.49 -16.35
N VAL A 492 9.78 4.76 -17.25
CA VAL A 492 11.05 5.42 -16.95
C VAL A 492 11.04 6.83 -17.54
N GLY A 493 11.57 7.80 -16.80
CA GLY A 493 11.81 9.16 -17.31
C GLY A 493 13.10 9.29 -18.13
N GLU A 494 13.41 10.51 -18.58
CA GLU A 494 14.49 10.82 -19.55
C GLU A 494 15.95 10.67 -19.05
N ARG A 495 16.21 10.02 -17.91
CA ARG A 495 17.58 9.88 -17.38
C ARG A 495 18.09 8.45 -17.49
N ALA A 496 19.31 8.32 -18.02
CA ALA A 496 20.02 7.04 -18.15
C ALA A 496 20.08 6.28 -16.80
N ALA A 497 19.96 4.95 -16.87
CA ALA A 497 20.04 3.95 -15.79
C ALA A 497 18.75 3.57 -15.01
N ALA A 498 17.58 4.13 -15.33
CA ALA A 498 16.32 3.70 -14.71
C ALA A 498 15.88 2.32 -15.21
N SER A 499 15.19 1.56 -14.36
CA SER A 499 14.61 0.27 -14.74
C SER A 499 13.21 0.12 -14.16
N ALA A 500 12.25 -0.26 -15.01
CA ALA A 500 10.89 -0.55 -14.59
C ALA A 500 10.36 -1.78 -15.33
N SER A 501 9.47 -2.54 -14.67
CA SER A 501 8.75 -3.66 -15.29
C SER A 501 7.36 -3.76 -14.69
N CYS A 502 6.33 -4.03 -15.52
CA CYS A 502 4.98 -4.27 -14.98
C CYS A 502 5.00 -5.53 -14.11
N VAL A 503 5.66 -6.58 -14.60
CA VAL A 503 5.83 -7.86 -13.90
C VAL A 503 7.31 -8.20 -13.84
N VAL A 504 7.77 -8.63 -12.66
CA VAL A 504 9.04 -9.33 -12.49
C VAL A 504 8.75 -10.72 -11.92
N THR A 505 9.13 -11.77 -12.65
CA THR A 505 8.99 -13.15 -12.17
C THR A 505 10.05 -13.45 -11.10
N GLN A 506 9.67 -14.24 -10.09
CA GLN A 506 10.55 -14.73 -9.03
C GLN A 506 10.17 -16.17 -8.69
N GLY A 507 10.98 -16.84 -7.87
CA GLY A 507 10.83 -18.26 -7.60
C GLY A 507 12.13 -18.92 -7.11
N SER A 508 12.06 -20.21 -6.82
CA SER A 508 13.20 -21.00 -6.36
C SER A 508 14.06 -21.55 -7.51
N GLY A 509 15.31 -21.12 -7.60
CA GLY A 509 16.28 -21.65 -8.57
C GLY A 509 16.96 -22.98 -8.15
N TYR A 510 16.76 -23.45 -6.92
CA TYR A 510 17.56 -24.52 -6.29
C TYR A 510 17.02 -25.93 -6.59
N GLY A 511 16.78 -26.24 -7.87
CA GLY A 511 16.28 -27.55 -8.32
C GLY A 511 14.77 -27.75 -8.16
N ARG A 512 14.03 -26.77 -7.61
CA ARG A 512 12.56 -26.81 -7.57
C ARG A 512 11.88 -26.24 -8.81
N ALA A 513 12.61 -25.52 -9.67
CA ALA A 513 12.09 -24.93 -10.91
C ALA A 513 11.20 -25.86 -11.75
N PRO A 514 11.52 -27.16 -11.97
CA PRO A 514 10.66 -28.08 -12.72
C PRO A 514 9.30 -28.37 -12.06
N LYS A 515 9.17 -28.11 -10.75
CA LYS A 515 7.97 -28.37 -9.94
C LYS A 515 7.18 -27.11 -9.62
N HIS A 516 7.60 -25.94 -10.12
CA HIS A 516 6.87 -24.69 -9.87
C HIS A 516 5.46 -24.80 -10.41
N LEU A 517 4.48 -24.46 -9.57
CA LEU A 517 3.09 -24.34 -9.98
C LEU A 517 2.87 -23.01 -10.71
N PRO A 518 1.88 -22.95 -11.61
CA PRO A 518 1.70 -21.78 -12.46
C PRO A 518 1.24 -20.57 -11.66
N ILE A 519 1.84 -19.41 -11.93
CA ILE A 519 1.29 -18.12 -11.54
C ILE A 519 0.50 -17.57 -12.71
N VAL A 520 -0.81 -17.35 -12.52
CA VAL A 520 -1.73 -16.99 -13.60
C VAL A 520 -2.02 -15.49 -13.60
N TYR A 521 -1.72 -14.84 -14.72
CA TYR A 521 -2.07 -13.47 -15.02
C TYR A 521 -3.17 -13.49 -16.08
N SER A 522 -4.43 -13.18 -15.73
CA SER A 522 -5.55 -13.25 -16.66
C SER A 522 -6.24 -11.89 -16.87
N ASN A 523 -6.52 -11.51 -18.12
CA ASN A 523 -7.26 -10.28 -18.43
C ASN A 523 -6.66 -9.00 -17.79
N ASN A 524 -5.32 -8.90 -17.75
CA ASN A 524 -4.65 -7.70 -17.24
C ASN A 524 -4.21 -6.79 -18.38
N THR A 525 -4.16 -5.49 -18.12
CA THR A 525 -3.51 -4.52 -19.02
C THR A 525 -2.14 -4.13 -18.47
N PHE A 526 -1.08 -4.39 -19.24
CA PHE A 526 0.30 -4.01 -18.91
C PHE A 526 0.77 -2.89 -19.83
N ILE A 527 1.14 -1.75 -19.27
CA ILE A 527 1.49 -0.52 -20.00
C ILE A 527 2.91 -0.12 -19.62
N SER A 528 3.82 0.01 -20.60
CA SER A 528 5.17 0.49 -20.31
C SER A 528 5.85 1.20 -21.48
N ASN A 529 6.73 2.15 -21.17
CA ASN A 529 7.66 2.73 -22.15
C ASN A 529 9.05 2.06 -22.13
N ILE A 530 9.26 1.01 -21.33
CA ILE A 530 10.56 0.31 -21.24
C ILE A 530 10.40 -1.21 -21.25
N ARG A 531 9.47 -1.76 -20.45
CA ARG A 531 9.33 -3.20 -20.34
C ARG A 531 8.02 -3.62 -19.71
N ASN A 532 7.28 -4.50 -20.37
CA ASN A 532 6.09 -5.09 -19.77
C ASN A 532 6.48 -6.21 -18.81
N ILE A 533 7.16 -7.26 -19.30
CA ILE A 533 7.49 -8.45 -18.51
C ILE A 533 9.00 -8.64 -18.40
N HIS A 534 9.48 -8.85 -17.18
CA HIS A 534 10.86 -9.23 -16.88
C HIS A 534 10.87 -10.62 -16.24
N PHE A 535 11.37 -11.60 -16.99
CA PHE A 535 11.47 -12.99 -16.57
C PHE A 535 12.72 -13.20 -15.71
N GLY A 536 12.62 -12.77 -14.47
CA GLY A 536 13.69 -12.72 -13.49
C GLY A 536 14.58 -11.49 -13.63
N ASP A 537 15.21 -11.09 -12.53
CA ASP A 537 16.18 -10.00 -12.50
C ASP A 537 17.35 -10.35 -11.55
N GLY A 538 18.18 -9.38 -11.20
CA GLY A 538 19.28 -9.58 -10.25
C GLY A 538 18.84 -9.97 -8.83
N TYR A 539 17.56 -9.83 -8.48
CA TYR A 539 17.02 -10.18 -7.17
C TYR A 539 16.56 -11.64 -7.09
N GLY A 540 16.18 -12.23 -8.23
CA GLY A 540 15.85 -13.65 -8.33
C GLY A 540 15.08 -14.00 -9.59
N ILE A 541 14.67 -15.27 -9.70
CA ILE A 541 14.25 -15.90 -10.95
C ILE A 541 13.01 -16.76 -10.75
N GLY A 542 12.07 -16.76 -11.70
CA GLY A 542 10.82 -17.52 -11.61
C GLY A 542 10.54 -18.33 -12.86
N CYS A 543 9.87 -19.47 -12.72
CA CYS A 543 9.45 -20.33 -13.82
C CYS A 543 7.92 -20.46 -13.82
N ASN A 544 7.33 -20.90 -14.94
CA ASN A 544 5.91 -21.22 -15.02
C ASN A 544 4.96 -20.03 -14.74
N HIS A 545 5.20 -18.89 -15.39
CA HIS A 545 4.28 -17.73 -15.32
C HIS A 545 3.45 -17.66 -16.61
N HIS A 546 2.12 -17.62 -16.48
CA HIS A 546 1.18 -17.72 -17.60
C HIS A 546 0.39 -16.43 -17.75
N PHE A 547 0.49 -15.80 -18.92
CA PHE A 547 -0.26 -14.60 -19.30
C PHE A 547 -1.37 -15.01 -20.25
N ILE A 548 -2.63 -14.82 -19.85
CA ILE A 548 -3.81 -15.30 -20.56
C ILE A 548 -4.75 -14.12 -20.81
N ASP A 549 -5.18 -13.93 -22.05
CA ASP A 549 -6.06 -12.82 -22.47
C ASP A 549 -5.56 -11.43 -21.98
N CYS A 550 -4.24 -11.25 -21.85
CA CYS A 550 -3.65 -9.99 -21.40
C CYS A 550 -3.43 -9.02 -22.55
N ARG A 551 -3.44 -7.72 -22.23
CA ARG A 551 -3.18 -6.64 -23.17
C ARG A 551 -1.85 -5.97 -22.87
N PHE A 552 -0.94 -5.97 -23.84
CA PHE A 552 0.40 -5.38 -23.73
C PHE A 552 0.48 -4.09 -24.53
N VAL A 553 0.78 -2.99 -23.85
CA VAL A 553 0.85 -1.65 -24.46
C VAL A 553 2.26 -1.10 -24.32
N ARG A 554 2.87 -0.71 -25.45
CA ARG A 554 4.07 0.13 -25.47
C ARG A 554 3.66 1.60 -25.49
N LEU A 555 4.32 2.40 -24.65
CA LEU A 555 4.19 3.86 -24.66
C LEU A 555 5.44 4.52 -25.26
N GLY A 556 5.23 5.47 -26.16
CA GLY A 556 6.31 6.28 -26.74
C GLY A 556 7.33 5.47 -27.56
N ALA A 557 8.44 6.13 -27.88
CA ALA A 557 9.42 5.63 -28.86
C ALA A 557 10.74 5.14 -28.24
N ASN A 558 10.81 4.89 -26.92
CA ASN A 558 12.03 4.45 -26.26
C ASN A 558 12.61 3.18 -26.93
N GLU A 559 13.83 3.26 -27.45
CA GLU A 559 14.47 2.20 -28.25
C GLU A 559 14.89 1.00 -27.41
N ASP A 560 15.13 1.19 -26.11
CA ASP A 560 15.43 0.10 -25.17
C ASP A 560 14.18 -0.71 -24.78
N TYR A 561 13.02 -0.40 -25.34
CA TYR A 561 11.77 -1.08 -25.04
C TYR A 561 11.76 -2.55 -25.47
N HIS A 562 11.30 -3.43 -24.58
CA HIS A 562 11.03 -4.83 -24.89
C HIS A 562 9.74 -5.31 -24.22
N THR A 563 8.89 -6.07 -24.92
CA THR A 563 7.70 -6.67 -24.32
C THR A 563 8.10 -7.74 -23.30
N PHE A 564 9.07 -8.58 -23.66
CA PHE A 564 9.61 -9.65 -22.80
C PHE A 564 11.12 -9.52 -22.66
N SER A 565 11.65 -9.75 -21.47
CA SER A 565 13.10 -9.64 -21.22
C SER A 565 13.58 -10.62 -20.17
N TRP A 566 14.77 -11.18 -20.40
CA TRP A 566 15.62 -11.95 -19.46
C TRP A 566 16.94 -11.23 -19.16
N ARG A 567 17.01 -9.92 -19.44
CA ARG A 567 18.21 -9.11 -19.17
C ARG A 567 18.60 -9.26 -17.68
N GLN A 568 19.87 -9.56 -17.42
CA GLN A 568 20.40 -9.73 -16.05
C GLN A 568 19.70 -10.83 -15.23
N THR A 569 19.07 -11.82 -15.88
CA THR A 569 18.57 -13.02 -15.23
C THR A 569 19.75 -13.98 -14.94
N HIS A 570 19.93 -14.35 -13.67
CA HIS A 570 21.06 -15.17 -13.20
C HIS A 570 20.66 -16.62 -12.88
N GLY A 571 19.91 -17.26 -13.78
CA GLY A 571 19.49 -18.66 -13.63
C GLY A 571 18.39 -19.05 -14.63
N PRO A 572 17.88 -20.28 -14.56
CA PRO A 572 16.83 -20.74 -15.45
C PRO A 572 15.48 -20.05 -15.16
N SER A 573 14.78 -19.63 -16.22
CA SER A 573 13.47 -18.99 -16.18
C SER A 573 12.68 -19.40 -17.42
N TYR A 574 11.87 -20.44 -17.29
CA TYR A 574 11.28 -21.15 -18.42
C TYR A 574 9.86 -21.66 -18.12
N ASN A 575 9.24 -22.31 -19.10
CA ASN A 575 7.84 -22.76 -19.11
C ASN A 575 6.85 -21.60 -18.94
N HIS A 576 7.21 -20.42 -19.44
CA HIS A 576 6.30 -19.28 -19.48
C HIS A 576 5.30 -19.44 -20.62
N VAL A 577 4.08 -18.95 -20.44
CA VAL A 577 3.02 -19.04 -21.47
C VAL A 577 2.49 -17.64 -21.76
N VAL A 578 2.31 -17.34 -23.04
CA VAL A 578 1.60 -16.15 -23.53
C VAL A 578 0.45 -16.65 -24.40
N ARG A 579 -0.78 -16.57 -23.89
CA ARG A 579 -1.97 -17.13 -24.51
C ARG A 579 -3.00 -16.06 -24.79
N ASP A 580 -3.52 -16.03 -26.01
CA ASP A 580 -4.63 -15.13 -26.41
C ASP A 580 -4.38 -13.64 -26.11
N CYS A 581 -3.12 -13.24 -26.03
CA CYS A 581 -2.75 -11.88 -25.65
C CYS A 581 -2.77 -10.93 -26.86
N THR A 582 -3.05 -9.65 -26.59
CA THR A 582 -3.06 -8.58 -27.60
C THR A 582 -1.91 -7.60 -27.35
N PHE A 583 -1.47 -6.94 -28.42
CA PHE A 583 -0.30 -6.06 -28.39
C PHE A 583 -0.60 -4.75 -29.11
N GLU A 584 -0.26 -3.63 -28.48
CA GLU A 584 -0.55 -2.27 -28.95
C GLU A 584 0.70 -1.38 -28.88
N GLY A 585 0.73 -0.33 -29.70
CA GLY A 585 1.77 0.72 -29.64
C GLY A 585 3.19 0.25 -30.02
N GLY A 586 3.33 -0.93 -30.64
CA GLY A 586 4.63 -1.54 -30.96
C GLY A 586 5.16 -2.53 -29.92
N ALA A 587 4.33 -2.92 -28.95
CA ALA A 587 4.52 -4.18 -28.22
C ALA A 587 4.37 -5.38 -29.18
N GLY A 588 5.00 -6.52 -28.88
CA GLY A 588 4.90 -7.69 -29.74
C GLY A 588 5.67 -8.91 -29.24
N LEU A 589 5.31 -10.07 -29.77
CA LEU A 589 5.96 -11.36 -29.49
C LEU A 589 7.41 -11.44 -30.01
N ASP A 590 7.79 -10.55 -30.94
CA ASP A 590 9.13 -10.39 -31.49
C ASP A 590 10.01 -9.44 -30.65
N LYS A 591 9.42 -8.65 -29.75
CA LYS A 591 10.13 -7.67 -28.90
C LYS A 591 10.71 -8.34 -27.65
N VAL A 592 11.67 -9.23 -27.86
CA VAL A 592 12.28 -10.06 -26.82
C VAL A 592 13.74 -9.70 -26.59
N ARG A 593 14.12 -9.44 -25.34
CA ARG A 593 15.52 -9.35 -24.92
C ARG A 593 15.94 -10.60 -24.17
N TRP A 594 16.71 -11.46 -24.81
CA TRP A 594 17.26 -12.64 -24.15
C TRP A 594 18.38 -12.30 -23.16
N GLY A 595 18.56 -13.17 -22.16
CA GLY A 595 19.60 -13.08 -21.15
C GLY A 595 20.87 -13.85 -21.54
N TYR A 596 21.60 -14.36 -20.54
CA TYR A 596 22.78 -15.18 -20.80
C TYR A 596 22.40 -16.55 -21.38
N ALA A 597 22.91 -16.89 -22.57
CA ALA A 597 22.56 -18.10 -23.33
C ALA A 597 22.83 -19.44 -22.62
N LYS A 598 23.65 -19.44 -21.56
CA LYS A 598 23.92 -20.63 -20.73
C LYS A 598 22.71 -21.10 -19.92
N TRP A 599 21.77 -20.20 -19.62
CA TRP A 599 20.58 -20.53 -18.84
C TRP A 599 19.41 -20.93 -19.74
N GLN A 600 18.62 -21.89 -19.29
CA GLN A 600 17.37 -22.23 -19.95
C GLN A 600 16.39 -21.06 -19.82
N GLN A 601 15.94 -20.55 -20.96
CA GLN A 601 15.01 -19.43 -21.08
C GLN A 601 14.06 -19.75 -22.21
N ASP A 602 12.77 -19.75 -21.94
CA ASP A 602 11.77 -19.99 -22.97
C ASP A 602 10.39 -19.43 -22.60
N PHE A 603 9.57 -19.22 -23.62
CA PHE A 603 8.13 -19.04 -23.49
C PHE A 603 7.42 -19.71 -24.67
N THR A 604 6.19 -20.16 -24.42
CA THR A 604 5.30 -20.72 -25.43
C THR A 604 4.21 -19.71 -25.76
N VAL A 605 4.00 -19.49 -27.06
CA VAL A 605 2.84 -18.74 -27.54
C VAL A 605 1.74 -19.73 -27.83
N GLU A 606 0.56 -19.50 -27.25
CA GLU A 606 -0.59 -20.38 -27.38
C GLU A 606 -1.82 -19.60 -27.83
N TRP A 607 -2.73 -20.30 -28.49
CA TRP A 607 -4.02 -19.74 -28.89
C TRP A 607 -5.14 -20.70 -28.51
N THR A 608 -6.25 -20.13 -28.05
CA THR A 608 -7.47 -20.92 -27.85
C THR A 608 -8.11 -21.21 -29.20
N LEU A 609 -8.27 -22.50 -29.49
CA LEU A 609 -9.12 -23.01 -30.55
C LEU A 609 -10.46 -23.44 -29.94
N SER A 610 -11.53 -22.77 -30.35
CA SER A 610 -12.90 -23.20 -30.03
C SER A 610 -13.45 -24.06 -31.18
N VAL A 611 -13.91 -25.27 -30.86
CA VAL A 611 -14.51 -26.20 -31.82
C VAL A 611 -16.00 -26.24 -31.58
N ARG A 612 -16.80 -25.84 -32.58
CA ARG A 612 -18.24 -26.04 -32.60
C ARG A 612 -18.59 -27.32 -33.37
N THR A 613 -19.40 -28.18 -32.76
CA THR A 613 -19.80 -29.48 -33.30
C THR A 613 -21.08 -30.00 -32.65
N ALA A 614 -21.46 -31.25 -32.93
CA ALA A 614 -22.58 -31.94 -32.29
C ALA A 614 -22.34 -32.15 -30.79
N THR A 615 -23.39 -32.00 -29.99
CA THR A 615 -23.32 -32.17 -28.52
C THR A 615 -22.79 -33.55 -28.15
N GLY A 616 -21.83 -33.58 -27.21
CA GLY A 616 -21.18 -34.82 -26.77
C GLY A 616 -20.42 -35.57 -27.87
N ALA A 617 -20.08 -34.95 -29.00
CA ALA A 617 -19.12 -35.51 -29.95
C ALA A 617 -17.73 -35.55 -29.31
N LYS A 618 -16.98 -36.63 -29.57
CA LYS A 618 -15.59 -36.75 -29.12
C LYS A 618 -14.71 -35.88 -30.02
N ILE A 619 -13.78 -35.15 -29.42
CA ILE A 619 -12.85 -34.27 -30.11
C ILE A 619 -11.44 -34.72 -29.74
N THR A 620 -10.63 -35.03 -30.74
CA THR A 620 -9.22 -35.36 -30.62
C THR A 620 -8.41 -34.36 -31.43
N VAL A 621 -7.36 -33.78 -30.86
CA VAL A 621 -6.42 -32.92 -31.59
C VAL A 621 -5.05 -33.58 -31.62
N LYS A 622 -4.46 -33.67 -32.81
CA LYS A 622 -3.11 -34.15 -33.04
C LYS A 622 -2.20 -33.03 -33.52
N ASP A 623 -0.96 -33.00 -33.07
CA ASP A 623 0.06 -32.07 -33.58
C ASP A 623 0.60 -32.53 -34.96
N GLY A 624 1.54 -31.75 -35.52
CA GLY A 624 2.17 -32.05 -36.81
C GLY A 624 2.98 -33.36 -36.85
N THR A 625 3.28 -33.97 -35.70
CA THR A 625 3.92 -35.31 -35.61
C THR A 625 2.90 -36.45 -35.56
N GLY A 626 1.60 -36.12 -35.48
CA GLY A 626 0.51 -37.09 -35.30
C GLY A 626 0.28 -37.46 -33.83
N THR A 627 0.98 -36.83 -32.89
CA THR A 627 0.82 -37.06 -31.45
C THR A 627 -0.47 -36.44 -30.96
N GLU A 628 -1.28 -37.18 -30.21
CA GLU A 628 -2.49 -36.64 -29.56
C GLU A 628 -2.09 -35.64 -28.47
N VAL A 629 -2.52 -34.39 -28.62
CA VAL A 629 -2.26 -33.30 -27.67
C VAL A 629 -3.52 -32.88 -26.90
N PHE A 630 -4.69 -33.32 -27.32
CA PHE A 630 -5.96 -33.11 -26.63
C PHE A 630 -6.97 -34.20 -26.98
N SER A 631 -7.76 -34.60 -26.00
CA SER A 631 -8.90 -35.51 -26.16
C SER A 631 -10.00 -35.10 -25.18
N GLY A 632 -11.20 -34.86 -25.70
CA GLY A 632 -12.33 -34.35 -24.93
C GLY A 632 -13.66 -34.59 -25.61
N LYS A 633 -14.73 -33.99 -25.08
CA LYS A 633 -16.07 -34.01 -25.68
C LYS A 633 -16.64 -32.60 -25.79
N ALA A 634 -17.42 -32.36 -26.83
CA ALA A 634 -18.26 -31.16 -26.92
C ALA A 634 -19.28 -31.13 -25.78
N ASP A 635 -19.49 -29.96 -25.20
CA ASP A 635 -20.46 -29.70 -24.15
C ASP A 635 -21.92 -29.80 -24.66
N GLN A 636 -22.87 -29.46 -23.79
CA GLN A 636 -24.31 -29.48 -24.13
C GLN A 636 -24.71 -28.39 -25.14
N LYS A 637 -23.85 -27.39 -25.38
CA LYS A 637 -24.02 -26.35 -26.41
C LYS A 637 -23.26 -26.69 -27.70
N GLY A 638 -22.60 -27.84 -27.75
CA GLY A 638 -21.82 -28.27 -28.92
C GLY A 638 -20.42 -27.64 -28.99
N GLY A 639 -19.91 -27.06 -27.90
CA GLY A 639 -18.61 -26.39 -27.86
C GLY A 639 -17.54 -27.18 -27.12
N ALA A 640 -16.29 -27.04 -27.54
CA ALA A 640 -15.11 -27.33 -26.73
C ALA A 640 -14.02 -26.30 -27.01
N SER A 641 -13.20 -26.00 -26.00
CA SER A 641 -12.06 -25.10 -26.15
C SER A 641 -10.78 -25.80 -25.75
N VAL A 642 -9.75 -25.64 -26.56
CA VAL A 642 -8.41 -26.19 -26.32
C VAL A 642 -7.36 -25.10 -26.53
N ALA A 643 -6.41 -24.99 -25.62
CA ALA A 643 -5.24 -24.15 -25.81
C ALA A 643 -4.17 -24.94 -26.58
N LEU A 644 -3.75 -24.43 -27.73
CA LEU A 644 -2.77 -25.08 -28.60
C LEU A 644 -1.55 -24.17 -28.79
N PRO A 645 -0.33 -24.68 -28.55
CA PRO A 645 0.91 -23.98 -28.88
C PRO A 645 1.01 -23.62 -30.36
N GLN A 646 1.29 -22.36 -30.67
CA GLN A 646 1.75 -21.98 -32.00
C GLN A 646 3.23 -22.33 -32.16
N TYR A 647 4.05 -21.84 -31.23
CA TYR A 647 5.48 -22.09 -31.17
C TYR A 647 6.01 -21.94 -29.74
N LYS A 648 7.14 -22.57 -29.47
CA LYS A 648 7.99 -22.32 -28.30
C LYS A 648 9.26 -21.60 -28.74
N ALA A 649 9.52 -20.43 -28.16
CA ALA A 649 10.73 -19.66 -28.40
C ALA A 649 11.68 -19.77 -27.23
N SER A 650 12.97 -19.89 -27.53
CA SER A 650 14.05 -19.92 -26.55
C SER A 650 15.26 -19.11 -27.02
N THR A 651 16.27 -18.99 -26.17
CA THR A 651 17.57 -18.42 -26.54
C THR A 651 18.27 -19.14 -27.69
N LYS A 652 17.93 -20.41 -27.96
CA LYS A 652 18.67 -21.29 -28.89
C LYS A 652 17.88 -21.63 -30.15
N SER A 653 16.57 -21.69 -30.05
CA SER A 653 15.70 -22.18 -31.12
C SER A 653 14.28 -21.66 -30.99
N ARG A 654 13.56 -21.77 -32.11
CA ARG A 654 12.11 -21.66 -32.18
C ARG A 654 11.57 -22.99 -32.70
N THR A 655 10.64 -23.59 -31.98
CA THR A 655 9.96 -24.84 -32.36
C THR A 655 8.51 -24.51 -32.67
N ASP A 656 8.12 -24.61 -33.94
CA ASP A 656 6.73 -24.43 -34.37
C ASP A 656 5.96 -25.76 -34.25
N TYR A 657 4.72 -25.71 -33.74
CA TYR A 657 3.88 -26.90 -33.52
C TYR A 657 2.76 -27.06 -34.55
N ASN A 658 2.55 -26.04 -35.38
CA ASN A 658 1.60 -26.09 -36.47
C ASN A 658 2.07 -27.01 -37.62
N PRO A 659 1.14 -27.54 -38.42
CA PRO A 659 -0.32 -27.47 -38.24
C PRO A 659 -0.85 -28.56 -37.27
N TYR A 660 -2.07 -28.36 -36.79
CA TYR A 660 -2.83 -29.35 -36.00
C TYR A 660 -3.85 -30.08 -36.87
N THR A 661 -4.21 -31.29 -36.46
CA THR A 661 -5.32 -32.07 -37.03
C THR A 661 -6.39 -32.27 -35.98
N VAL A 662 -7.58 -31.70 -36.19
CA VAL A 662 -8.75 -31.87 -35.32
C VAL A 662 -9.66 -32.93 -35.89
N ILE A 663 -9.95 -33.94 -35.09
CA ILE A 663 -10.80 -35.07 -35.42
C ILE A 663 -12.02 -35.01 -34.52
N VAL A 664 -13.21 -35.04 -35.11
CA VAL A 664 -14.47 -35.08 -34.38
C VAL A 664 -15.21 -36.36 -34.71
N GLU A 665 -15.68 -37.07 -33.68
CA GLU A 665 -16.33 -38.37 -33.81
C GLU A 665 -17.68 -38.40 -33.08
N LYS A 666 -18.75 -38.85 -33.74
CA LYS A 666 -20.06 -39.07 -33.13
C LYS A 666 -20.80 -40.19 -33.84
N ASN A 667 -21.36 -41.13 -33.08
CA ASN A 667 -22.23 -42.22 -33.58
C ASN A 667 -21.61 -42.98 -34.78
N GLY A 668 -20.30 -43.25 -34.75
CA GLY A 668 -19.59 -43.95 -35.82
C GLY A 668 -19.23 -43.11 -37.05
N ARG A 669 -19.53 -41.81 -37.06
CA ARG A 669 -19.07 -40.88 -38.09
C ARG A 669 -17.90 -40.03 -37.60
N THR A 670 -17.00 -39.67 -38.52
CA THR A 670 -15.77 -38.94 -38.23
C THR A 670 -15.55 -37.83 -39.25
N ALA A 671 -15.27 -36.62 -38.76
CA ALA A 671 -14.81 -35.50 -39.56
C ALA A 671 -13.42 -35.05 -39.10
N THR A 672 -12.55 -34.71 -40.05
CA THR A 672 -11.18 -34.27 -39.77
C THR A 672 -10.90 -32.93 -40.44
N LYS A 673 -10.20 -32.04 -39.75
CA LYS A 673 -9.79 -30.74 -40.29
C LYS A 673 -8.36 -30.41 -39.85
N SER A 674 -7.50 -30.05 -40.80
CA SER A 674 -6.20 -29.46 -40.49
C SER A 674 -6.35 -27.96 -40.21
N ILE A 675 -5.69 -27.46 -39.17
CA ILE A 675 -5.81 -26.09 -38.67
C ILE A 675 -4.43 -25.56 -38.30
N THR A 676 -4.15 -24.33 -38.73
CA THR A 676 -3.04 -23.53 -38.21
C THR A 676 -3.57 -22.62 -37.12
N VAL A 677 -2.97 -22.68 -35.92
CA VAL A 677 -3.27 -21.76 -34.81
C VAL A 677 -2.25 -20.63 -34.77
N ASP A 678 -2.67 -19.43 -35.16
CA ASP A 678 -1.89 -18.19 -35.14
C ASP A 678 -2.64 -17.01 -34.48
N LYS A 679 -3.88 -17.28 -34.04
CA LYS A 679 -4.77 -16.39 -33.30
C LYS A 679 -5.82 -17.22 -32.57
N LYS A 680 -6.46 -16.60 -31.57
CA LYS A 680 -7.69 -17.10 -30.97
C LYS A 680 -8.73 -17.25 -32.08
N GLN A 681 -9.24 -18.46 -32.30
CA GLN A 681 -10.13 -18.73 -33.42
C GLN A 681 -11.16 -19.80 -33.10
N GLU A 682 -12.25 -19.76 -33.86
CA GLU A 682 -13.30 -20.75 -33.79
C GLU A 682 -13.42 -21.48 -35.12
N VAL A 683 -13.65 -22.79 -35.05
CA VAL A 683 -13.93 -23.64 -36.20
C VAL A 683 -15.17 -24.48 -35.96
N GLU A 684 -15.97 -24.64 -37.01
CA GLU A 684 -17.06 -25.62 -37.02
C GLU A 684 -16.62 -26.89 -37.74
N ILE A 685 -16.82 -28.04 -37.10
CA ILE A 685 -16.50 -29.37 -37.63
C ILE A 685 -17.62 -30.31 -37.23
N ARG A 686 -18.36 -30.87 -38.19
CA ARG A 686 -19.48 -31.79 -37.91
C ARG A 686 -19.16 -33.19 -38.42
N PRO A 687 -19.22 -34.23 -37.56
CA PRO A 687 -19.01 -35.63 -37.94
C PRO A 687 -20.15 -36.20 -38.78
#